data_AF-A0A4Y9Q2S8-F1
#
_entry.id   AF-A0A4Y9Q2S8-F1
#
_cell.length_a   1.000
_cell.length_b   1.000
_cell.length_c   1.000
_cell.angle_alpha   90.00
_cell.angle_beta   90.00
_cell.angle_gamma   90.00
#
_symmetry.space_group_name_H-M   'P 1'
#
loop_
_entity.id
_entity.type
_entity.pdbx_description
1 polymer ?
#
loop_
_entity_poly.entity_id
_entity_poly.type
_entity_poly.pdbx_seq_one_letter_code
_entity_poly.pdbx_strand_id
1 'polypeptide(L)'
;MADERTAVDPPRAGTLPTGTVTFLFTDIEGSTRLLRADPPGYAASLAVHRRLLRDAFAAHGGQEVDTQGDSFFVAFPSAGQALAAAAEAQQSLAGHAWPEGRDVRVRMGLHTGDAAVTGGGYVALPVHQAARIAAAAHGGQILLSDVTAVLAGEHLPQGTALRSLGPHRLKDFPGPVPLSQLDVTGLPREFPPLDSPPAQPRLPAPAEPLVGREAEVSALVALLRKESTRLVTVTGPGGVGKTRLALEAARQVAGDFRGGVVFVALSPVADPALVLSSVADAVGARREAAADLVEAVRTTIDGDRTLLVLDNFEQVTAAASDVATLLDRTPAIVAVVTSRQVLRLRSEQQFHLGPLPETPAMQLFAERATATRPDFVLDATTAPAVAEICRRLDGLPLAIELAAARVRLLPPDALLTRLRNRLDVLGDGPVDLPERQRTLRATMDWSHGLLQPHEQTLFARLGIFAGGWTLTAAETVCGRAGEPEVLGTLAVLLDDSLLVDVDGTAPEPRLDMLETVRAYAAEKLAASPDGAETGHRHAEWVLAMTDPLVHAEATAFRRALERFDQERANVRAAVQRAIDTGRLETAALLIRNALGYLVRRSGEREAVAWLEQALPRSTSAVRGRLLVLRALLAGVFVDLPAVRPLLDEGLDLLPDDDDHAYDRALAAMAGIYAAMAEGSVEKWAHGIEETAGRFAALGQDLGRAFMEVFGGELALMLGDLEAAEQHYGAALELAGRLGDESLTGQALSSRGLVLLARGDLAGARRSVMDGAAANRRGGQPTAIAYALEGLAAVALGDGRPDVAAQALAAATSMREHLALPRAPALPPLLDDVADRARRQLGDEAYDAAVAEARQWPSPQALDRTFEALTEGTT
;
A
#
# COMPACT_ATOMS: atom_id res chain seq x y z
N MET A 1 -17.48 104.65 36.50
CA MET A 1 -16.53 104.86 35.39
C MET A 1 -15.60 103.66 35.41
N ALA A 2 -16.02 102.52 34.85
CA ALA A 2 -16.08 102.18 33.42
C ALA A 2 -14.68 101.87 32.87
N ASP A 3 -14.39 100.58 32.70
CA ASP A 3 -13.91 99.96 31.43
C ASP A 3 -13.66 98.46 31.70
N GLU A 4 -14.65 97.61 31.43
CA GLU A 4 -14.83 96.85 30.19
C GLU A 4 -13.76 95.77 29.95
N ARG A 5 -14.05 94.60 30.52
CA ARG A 5 -13.45 93.31 30.16
C ARG A 5 -13.99 92.87 28.80
N THR A 6 -13.18 92.97 27.75
CA THR A 6 -13.39 92.19 26.52
C THR A 6 -12.71 90.84 26.69
N ALA A 7 -13.53 89.84 27.00
CA ALA A 7 -13.19 88.44 26.87
C ALA A 7 -12.97 88.13 25.38
N VAL A 8 -11.78 87.60 25.06
CA VAL A 8 -11.54 86.95 23.78
C VAL A 8 -12.05 85.53 23.92
N ASP A 9 -13.09 85.19 23.14
CA ASP A 9 -13.72 83.87 23.07
C ASP A 9 -12.68 82.75 22.82
N PRO A 10 -12.80 81.60 23.50
CA PRO A 10 -12.06 80.40 23.14
C PRO A 10 -12.48 79.88 21.75
N PRO A 11 -11.60 79.17 21.01
CA PRO A 11 -11.94 78.61 19.71
C PRO A 11 -13.19 77.71 19.82
N ARG A 12 -14.16 77.95 18.92
CA ARG A 12 -15.43 77.23 18.83
C ARG A 12 -15.22 75.71 18.82
N ALA A 13 -15.92 75.00 19.71
CA ALA A 13 -16.08 73.56 19.65
C ALA A 13 -16.64 73.17 18.27
N GLY A 14 -15.86 72.42 17.50
CA GLY A 14 -16.34 71.81 16.26
C GLY A 14 -17.54 70.93 16.57
N THR A 15 -18.61 71.07 15.80
CA THR A 15 -19.77 70.17 15.90
C THR A 15 -19.31 68.76 15.53
N LEU A 16 -19.32 67.85 16.50
CA LEU A 16 -19.05 66.42 16.32
C LEU A 16 -19.94 65.84 15.21
N PRO A 17 -19.39 65.02 14.28
CA PRO A 17 -20.18 64.46 13.19
C PRO A 17 -21.32 63.56 13.70
N THR A 18 -22.47 63.54 13.04
CA THR A 18 -23.64 62.73 13.43
C THR A 18 -24.16 61.93 12.24
N GLY A 19 -24.82 60.79 12.49
CA GLY A 19 -25.24 59.86 11.44
C GLY A 19 -24.20 58.77 11.27
N THR A 20 -23.84 58.42 10.04
CA THR A 20 -22.78 57.44 9.76
C THR A 20 -21.41 58.07 9.96
N VAL A 21 -20.69 57.64 11.00
CA VAL A 21 -19.41 58.20 11.43
C VAL A 21 -18.35 57.09 11.47
N THR A 22 -17.13 57.40 11.03
CA THR A 22 -15.98 56.50 11.15
C THR A 22 -15.15 56.87 12.37
N PHE A 23 -14.98 55.91 13.27
CA PHE A 23 -14.20 56.06 14.50
C PHE A 23 -12.83 55.43 14.33
N LEU A 24 -11.79 56.15 14.75
CA LEU A 24 -10.40 55.70 14.82
C LEU A 24 -9.97 55.66 16.29
N PHE A 25 -9.48 54.50 16.71
CA PHE A 25 -8.76 54.34 17.97
C PHE A 25 -7.29 54.05 17.72
N THR A 26 -6.43 54.67 18.52
CA THR A 26 -4.99 54.40 18.48
C THR A 26 -4.43 54.14 19.87
N ASP A 27 -3.33 53.40 19.96
CA ASP A 27 -2.64 53.09 21.22
C ASP A 27 -1.16 52.80 20.95
N ILE A 28 -0.23 53.16 21.84
CA ILE A 28 1.19 52.79 21.67
C ILE A 28 1.39 51.38 22.21
N GLU A 29 1.91 50.49 21.36
CA GLU A 29 2.23 49.13 21.75
C GLU A 29 3.32 49.11 22.82
N GLY A 30 3.01 48.53 23.99
CA GLY A 30 3.95 48.41 25.09
C GLY A 30 4.30 49.74 25.78
N SER A 31 3.41 50.75 25.72
CA SER A 31 3.59 52.07 26.34
C SER A 31 4.02 52.02 27.82
N THR A 32 3.47 51.10 28.61
CA THR A 32 3.84 50.89 30.01
C THR A 32 5.30 50.45 30.18
N ARG A 33 5.83 49.65 29.25
CA ARG A 33 7.24 49.22 29.25
C ARG A 33 8.16 50.39 28.92
N LEU A 34 7.78 51.21 27.94
CA LEU A 34 8.53 52.42 27.56
C LEU A 34 8.59 53.44 28.71
N LEU A 35 7.46 53.67 29.40
CA LEU A 35 7.39 54.55 30.55
C LEU A 35 8.25 54.07 31.73
N ARG A 36 8.30 52.75 31.99
CA ARG A 36 9.14 52.17 33.06
C ARG A 36 10.63 52.24 32.76
N ALA A 37 11.00 52.10 31.48
CA ALA A 37 12.40 52.11 31.07
C ALA A 37 13.04 53.49 31.21
N ASP A 38 12.32 54.55 30.83
CA ASP A 38 12.80 55.93 30.95
C ASP A 38 11.63 56.95 31.00
N PRO A 39 11.17 57.36 32.20
CA PRO A 39 10.03 58.26 32.33
C PRO A 39 10.23 59.65 31.67
N PRO A 40 11.38 60.34 31.83
CA PRO A 40 11.61 61.64 31.20
C PRO A 40 11.61 61.61 29.67
N GLY A 41 12.30 60.66 29.04
CA GLY A 41 12.30 60.56 27.58
C GLY A 41 11.00 59.99 27.04
N TYR A 42 10.27 59.17 27.80
CA TYR A 42 8.91 58.77 27.40
C TYR A 42 7.97 59.98 27.32
N ALA A 43 8.07 60.94 28.26
CA ALA A 43 7.28 62.17 28.20
C ALA A 43 7.59 63.01 26.94
N ALA A 44 8.87 63.07 26.53
CA ALA A 44 9.28 63.73 25.29
C ALA A 44 8.75 63.01 24.04
N SER A 45 8.89 61.68 23.98
CA SER A 45 8.32 60.86 22.89
C SER A 45 6.80 61.00 22.82
N LEU A 46 6.11 60.99 23.96
CA LEU A 46 4.66 61.15 24.02
C LEU A 46 4.20 62.52 23.49
N ALA A 47 4.95 63.58 23.77
CA ALA A 47 4.66 64.91 23.22
C ALA A 47 4.79 64.96 21.69
N VAL A 48 5.82 64.30 21.14
CA VAL A 48 6.01 64.23 19.68
C VAL A 48 4.96 63.34 19.01
N HIS A 49 4.69 62.15 19.57
CA HIS A 49 3.61 61.24 19.15
C HIS A 49 2.28 61.99 19.04
N ARG A 50 1.89 62.70 20.09
CA ARG A 50 0.64 63.47 20.12
C ARG A 50 0.59 64.55 19.04
N ARG A 51 1.71 65.23 18.77
CA ARG A 51 1.79 66.23 17.70
C ARG A 51 1.62 65.59 16.33
N LEU A 52 2.38 64.54 16.01
CA LEU A 52 2.32 63.86 14.71
C LEU A 52 0.92 63.31 14.43
N LEU A 53 0.30 62.67 15.42
CA LEU A 53 -1.06 62.16 15.27
C LEU A 53 -2.09 63.28 15.08
N ARG A 54 -2.02 64.36 15.88
CA ARG A 54 -2.94 65.50 15.73
C ARG A 54 -2.80 66.19 14.38
N ASP A 55 -1.58 66.36 13.89
CA ASP A 55 -1.32 66.97 12.59
C ASP A 55 -1.95 66.13 11.47
N ALA A 56 -1.73 64.81 11.48
CA ALA A 56 -2.32 63.89 10.50
C ALA A 56 -3.86 63.83 10.61
N PHE A 57 -4.41 63.78 11.81
CA PHE A 57 -5.87 63.73 11.99
C PHE A 57 -6.54 65.03 11.55
N ALA A 58 -5.96 66.19 11.89
CA ALA A 58 -6.48 67.50 11.49
C ALA A 58 -6.41 67.70 9.97
N ALA A 59 -5.35 67.24 9.30
CA ALA A 59 -5.17 67.35 7.86
C ALA A 59 -6.31 66.67 7.06
N HIS A 60 -6.91 65.62 7.63
CA HIS A 60 -7.98 64.84 7.01
C HIS A 60 -9.36 65.07 7.65
N GLY A 61 -9.53 66.16 8.40
CA GLY A 61 -10.83 66.56 8.97
C GLY A 61 -11.30 65.72 10.16
N GLY A 62 -10.38 65.03 10.84
CA GLY A 62 -10.66 64.29 12.07
C GLY A 62 -10.92 65.22 13.25
N GLN A 63 -11.93 64.88 14.05
CA GLN A 63 -12.23 65.55 15.30
C GLN A 63 -11.83 64.67 16.49
N GLU A 64 -10.86 65.12 17.28
CA GLU A 64 -10.43 64.47 18.53
C GLU A 64 -11.60 64.52 19.53
N VAL A 65 -12.11 63.35 19.93
CA VAL A 65 -13.21 63.21 20.87
C VAL A 65 -12.70 63.06 22.30
N ASP A 66 -11.70 62.20 22.49
CA ASP A 66 -11.03 61.97 23.77
C ASP A 66 -9.57 61.53 23.54
N THR A 67 -8.71 61.85 24.51
CA THR A 67 -7.30 61.45 24.54
C THR A 67 -6.91 61.08 25.96
N GLN A 68 -6.62 59.80 26.18
CA GLN A 68 -6.26 59.25 27.49
C GLN A 68 -4.84 58.68 27.42
N GLY A 69 -3.88 59.37 28.03
CA GLY A 69 -2.48 58.95 27.96
C GLY A 69 -1.94 59.02 26.53
N ASP A 70 -1.55 57.87 25.98
CA ASP A 70 -1.04 57.67 24.62
C ASP A 70 -2.10 57.28 23.59
N SER A 71 -3.31 56.95 24.03
CA SER A 71 -4.41 56.55 23.17
C SER A 71 -5.23 57.74 22.68
N PHE A 72 -5.61 57.72 21.40
CA PHE A 72 -6.52 58.70 20.80
C PHE A 72 -7.85 58.05 20.40
N PHE A 73 -8.94 58.79 20.61
CA PHE A 73 -10.25 58.52 20.05
C PHE A 73 -10.68 59.68 19.14
N VAL A 74 -10.80 59.39 17.83
CA VAL A 74 -11.06 60.40 16.80
C VAL A 74 -12.25 60.00 15.95
N ALA A 75 -13.09 60.96 15.59
CA ALA A 75 -14.24 60.78 14.73
C ALA A 75 -14.04 61.47 13.38
N PHE A 76 -14.42 60.79 12.29
CA PHE A 76 -14.33 61.28 10.93
C PHE A 76 -15.70 61.22 10.22
N PRO A 77 -16.03 62.20 9.37
CA PRO A 77 -17.25 62.20 8.57
C PRO A 77 -17.36 61.05 7.54
N SER A 78 -16.24 60.42 7.17
CA SER A 78 -16.23 59.34 6.17
C SER A 78 -15.09 58.33 6.38
N ALA A 79 -15.28 57.10 5.88
CA ALA A 79 -14.30 56.03 5.94
C ALA A 79 -13.01 56.38 5.19
N GLY A 80 -13.11 57.00 4.01
CA GLY A 80 -11.95 57.42 3.21
C GLY A 80 -11.05 58.42 3.93
N GLN A 81 -11.63 59.43 4.60
CA GLN A 81 -10.87 60.39 5.41
C GLN A 81 -10.16 59.73 6.58
N ALA A 82 -10.84 58.82 7.29
CA ALA A 82 -10.25 58.10 8.40
C ALA A 82 -9.07 57.20 7.97
N LEU A 83 -9.19 56.53 6.82
CA LEU A 83 -8.12 55.71 6.25
C LEU A 83 -6.92 56.55 5.79
N ALA A 84 -7.17 57.71 5.16
CA ALA A 84 -6.11 58.64 4.77
C ALA A 84 -5.35 59.17 6.00
N ALA A 85 -6.09 59.56 7.04
CA ALA A 85 -5.53 60.01 8.31
C ALA A 85 -4.68 58.93 8.99
N ALA A 86 -5.17 57.69 9.04
CA ALA A 86 -4.45 56.57 9.64
C ALA A 86 -3.17 56.23 8.85
N ALA A 87 -3.23 56.26 7.52
CA ALA A 87 -2.06 56.03 6.67
C ALA A 87 -0.99 57.12 6.84
N GLU A 88 -1.37 58.40 6.79
CA GLU A 88 -0.45 59.52 7.00
C GLU A 88 0.14 59.52 8.41
N ALA A 89 -0.66 59.18 9.42
CA ALA A 89 -0.22 59.05 10.79
C ALA A 89 0.87 57.96 10.92
N GLN A 90 0.66 56.76 10.37
CA GLN A 90 1.68 55.70 10.40
C GLN A 90 2.94 56.08 9.61
N GLN A 91 2.80 56.73 8.46
CA GLN A 91 3.94 57.21 7.68
C GLN A 91 4.75 58.27 8.45
N SER A 92 4.07 59.19 9.13
CA SER A 92 4.70 60.23 9.94
C SER A 92 5.43 59.66 11.16
N LEU A 93 4.85 58.64 11.81
CA LEU A 93 5.49 57.94 12.93
C LEU A 93 6.73 57.15 12.48
N ALA A 94 6.65 56.45 11.35
CA ALA A 94 7.76 55.67 10.79
C ALA A 94 8.88 56.57 10.22
N GLY A 95 8.54 57.74 9.68
CA GLY A 95 9.48 58.73 9.15
C GLY A 95 10.15 59.58 10.23
N HIS A 96 9.68 59.53 11.48
CA HIS A 96 10.23 60.34 12.56
C HIS A 96 11.42 59.66 13.25
N ALA A 97 12.54 60.39 13.36
CA ALA A 97 13.72 59.94 14.11
C ALA A 97 13.50 60.14 15.62
N TRP A 98 13.12 59.07 16.31
CA TRP A 98 12.87 59.11 17.75
C TRP A 98 14.17 59.25 18.58
N PRO A 99 14.14 59.99 19.70
CA PRO A 99 15.29 60.13 20.58
C PRO A 99 15.83 58.76 21.04
N GLU A 100 17.16 58.64 21.09
CA GLU A 100 17.88 57.45 21.59
C GLU A 100 17.58 56.13 20.84
N GLY A 101 17.10 56.20 19.58
CA GLY A 101 16.81 55.01 18.77
C GLY A 101 15.58 54.23 19.23
N ARG A 102 14.66 54.88 19.95
CA ARG A 102 13.39 54.28 20.37
C ARG A 102 12.50 54.00 19.17
N ASP A 103 11.69 52.96 19.26
CA ASP A 103 10.73 52.58 18.22
C ASP A 103 9.32 52.71 18.80
N VAL A 104 8.67 53.85 18.53
CA VAL A 104 7.29 54.10 18.99
C VAL A 104 6.33 53.54 17.94
N ARG A 105 5.82 52.34 18.21
CA ARG A 105 4.88 51.66 17.32
C ARG A 105 3.45 51.84 17.80
N VAL A 106 2.60 52.36 16.92
CA VAL A 106 1.21 52.68 17.22
C VAL A 106 0.32 51.69 16.51
N ARG A 107 -0.62 51.08 17.23
CA ARG A 107 -1.65 50.23 16.63
C ARG A 107 -2.91 51.05 16.40
N MET A 108 -3.60 50.80 15.29
CA MET A 108 -4.78 51.57 14.89
C MET A 108 -5.96 50.67 14.51
N GLY A 109 -7.16 51.05 14.93
CA GLY A 109 -8.40 50.34 14.62
C GLY A 109 -9.51 51.26 14.17
N LEU A 110 -10.17 50.91 13.08
CA LEU A 110 -11.24 51.70 12.47
C LEU A 110 -12.56 50.93 12.37
N HIS A 111 -13.65 51.60 12.72
CA HIS A 111 -14.99 51.09 12.50
C HIS A 111 -15.97 52.21 12.14
N THR A 112 -16.88 51.94 11.21
CA THR A 112 -17.91 52.88 10.76
C THR A 112 -19.27 52.39 11.21
N GLY A 113 -20.05 53.28 11.81
CA GLY A 113 -21.41 52.97 12.23
C GLY A 113 -22.20 54.22 12.58
N ASP A 114 -23.49 54.04 12.86
CA ASP A 114 -24.36 55.15 13.21
C ASP A 114 -24.12 55.63 14.63
N ALA A 115 -23.99 56.96 14.78
CA ALA A 115 -23.72 57.59 16.06
C ALA A 115 -24.48 58.92 16.23
N ALA A 116 -25.01 59.12 17.43
CA ALA A 116 -25.61 60.37 17.88
C ALA A 116 -24.77 60.99 19.00
N VAL A 117 -24.68 62.33 19.01
CA VAL A 117 -23.95 63.08 20.03
C VAL A 117 -24.85 63.26 21.25
N THR A 118 -24.40 62.81 22.41
CA THR A 118 -25.06 63.06 23.71
C THR A 118 -24.24 64.07 24.51
N GLY A 119 -24.80 64.67 25.58
CA GLY A 119 -24.23 65.81 26.32
C GLY A 119 -22.83 65.64 26.94
N GLY A 120 -22.12 64.55 26.66
CA GLY A 120 -20.72 64.32 27.01
C GLY A 120 -19.89 63.52 25.97
N GLY A 121 -20.37 63.34 24.73
CA GLY A 121 -19.65 62.62 23.65
C GLY A 121 -20.48 61.55 22.92
N TYR A 122 -19.79 60.60 22.27
CA TYR A 122 -20.42 59.42 21.65
C TYR A 122 -20.53 58.27 22.66
N VAL A 123 -21.74 57.75 22.84
CA VAL A 123 -21.99 56.49 23.55
C VAL A 123 -22.76 55.59 22.61
N ALA A 124 -22.03 54.80 21.82
CA ALA A 124 -22.63 53.92 20.83
C ALA A 124 -21.77 52.66 20.63
N LEU A 125 -22.42 51.53 20.31
CA LEU A 125 -21.75 50.26 20.04
C LEU A 125 -20.59 50.34 19.02
N PRO A 126 -20.68 51.16 17.94
CA PRO A 126 -19.58 51.36 17.00
C PRO A 126 -18.26 51.87 17.64
N VAL A 127 -18.35 52.66 18.71
CA VAL A 127 -17.16 53.17 19.43
C VAL A 127 -16.40 52.02 20.10
N HIS A 128 -17.14 51.15 20.80
CA HIS A 128 -16.55 49.97 21.43
C HIS A 128 -15.96 49.00 20.41
N GLN A 129 -16.58 48.88 19.23
CA GLN A 129 -16.06 48.02 18.16
C GLN A 129 -14.74 48.54 17.59
N ALA A 130 -14.63 49.84 17.29
CA ALA A 130 -13.38 50.45 16.84
C ALA A 130 -12.23 50.23 17.86
N ALA A 131 -12.52 50.40 19.15
CA ALA A 131 -11.55 50.17 20.22
C ALA A 131 -11.09 48.70 20.31
N ARG A 132 -12.00 47.73 20.14
CA ARG A 132 -11.64 46.31 20.12
C ARG A 132 -10.83 45.91 18.89
N ILE A 133 -11.10 46.52 17.75
CA ILE A 133 -10.31 46.33 16.52
C ILE A 133 -8.89 46.86 16.72
N ALA A 134 -8.74 48.05 17.31
CA ALA A 134 -7.43 48.61 17.63
C ALA A 134 -6.64 47.72 18.59
N ALA A 135 -7.32 47.14 19.59
CA ALA A 135 -6.68 46.26 20.57
C ALA A 135 -6.21 44.91 19.98
N ALA A 136 -6.79 44.45 18.87
CA ALA A 136 -6.38 43.22 18.19
C ALA A 136 -5.18 43.41 17.24
N ALA A 137 -4.82 44.66 16.95
CA ALA A 137 -3.72 45.04 16.06
C ALA A 137 -2.37 45.11 16.78
N HIS A 138 -1.29 44.91 16.00
CA HIS A 138 0.10 45.10 16.43
C HIS A 138 0.59 46.53 16.17
N GLY A 139 1.68 46.93 16.83
CA GLY A 139 2.31 48.22 16.60
C GLY A 139 2.74 48.42 15.13
N GLY A 140 2.29 49.50 14.51
CA GLY A 140 2.48 49.82 13.09
C GLY A 140 1.36 49.31 12.17
N GLN A 141 0.39 48.55 12.71
CA GLN A 141 -0.71 47.96 11.94
C GLN A 141 -1.96 48.83 11.99
N ILE A 142 -2.69 48.85 10.87
CA ILE A 142 -4.01 49.50 10.74
C ILE A 142 -5.04 48.42 10.42
N LEU A 143 -5.96 48.17 11.34
CA LEU A 143 -7.09 47.25 11.15
C LEU A 143 -8.40 48.00 10.99
N LEU A 144 -9.30 47.43 10.20
CA LEU A 144 -10.63 47.97 10.00
C LEU A 144 -11.67 46.87 9.90
N SER A 145 -12.89 47.18 10.35
CA SER A 145 -14.05 46.31 10.13
C SER A 145 -14.45 46.29 8.66
N ASP A 146 -15.11 45.21 8.23
CA ASP A 146 -15.68 45.08 6.89
C ASP A 146 -16.59 46.25 6.48
N VAL A 147 -17.44 46.75 7.39
CA VAL A 147 -18.31 47.92 7.12
C VAL A 147 -17.51 49.14 6.67
N THR A 148 -16.34 49.39 7.28
CA THR A 148 -15.45 50.50 6.91
C THR A 148 -14.77 50.24 5.57
N ALA A 149 -14.40 48.99 5.28
CA ALA A 149 -13.81 48.60 4.00
C ALA A 149 -14.82 48.79 2.85
N VAL A 150 -16.06 48.33 3.04
CA VAL A 150 -17.15 48.48 2.07
C VAL A 150 -17.46 49.96 1.81
N LEU A 151 -17.56 50.78 2.86
CA LEU A 151 -17.85 52.21 2.72
C LEU A 151 -16.70 53.02 2.12
N ALA A 152 -15.45 52.55 2.25
CA ALA A 152 -14.32 53.14 1.53
C ALA A 152 -14.40 52.87 0.02
N GLY A 153 -14.93 51.71 -0.39
CA GLY A 153 -15.15 51.35 -1.79
C GLY A 153 -13.89 51.51 -2.67
N GLU A 154 -14.06 52.06 -3.87
CA GLU A 154 -12.94 52.37 -4.78
C GLU A 154 -12.16 53.65 -4.38
N HIS A 155 -12.59 54.37 -3.35
CA HIS A 155 -12.01 55.65 -2.93
C HIS A 155 -10.89 55.48 -1.89
N LEU A 156 -10.06 54.45 -2.04
CA LEU A 156 -8.91 54.24 -1.17
C LEU A 156 -7.85 55.35 -1.36
N PRO A 157 -7.21 55.83 -0.29
CA PRO A 157 -6.12 56.78 -0.40
C PRO A 157 -5.00 56.28 -1.32
N GLN A 158 -4.40 57.16 -2.10
CA GLN A 158 -3.34 56.79 -3.05
C GLN A 158 -2.18 56.09 -2.32
N GLY A 159 -1.73 54.96 -2.87
CA GLY A 159 -0.65 54.17 -2.27
C GLY A 159 -1.10 53.24 -1.13
N THR A 160 -2.40 53.03 -0.96
CA THR A 160 -2.96 52.06 0.00
C THR A 160 -3.69 50.91 -0.70
N ALA A 161 -3.78 49.75 -0.04
CA ALA A 161 -4.56 48.59 -0.48
C ALA A 161 -5.22 47.90 0.71
N LEU A 162 -6.37 47.26 0.50
CA LEU A 162 -7.04 46.47 1.54
C LEU A 162 -6.72 44.99 1.39
N ARG A 163 -6.43 44.33 2.51
CA ARG A 163 -6.21 42.88 2.60
C ARG A 163 -7.17 42.28 3.62
N SER A 164 -8.01 41.35 3.20
CA SER A 164 -8.90 40.64 4.11
C SER A 164 -8.12 39.69 5.01
N LEU A 165 -8.43 39.71 6.32
CA LEU A 165 -7.88 38.80 7.33
C LEU A 165 -8.92 37.77 7.81
N GLY A 166 -10.15 37.84 7.30
CA GLY A 166 -11.23 36.92 7.66
C GLY A 166 -11.88 37.21 9.03
N PRO A 167 -12.73 36.29 9.53
CA PRO A 167 -13.50 36.48 10.75
C PRO A 167 -12.68 36.20 12.03
N HIS A 168 -12.68 37.19 12.94
CA HIS A 168 -12.02 37.11 14.25
C HIS A 168 -13.00 37.29 15.41
N ARG A 169 -12.76 36.59 16.53
CA ARG A 169 -13.57 36.77 17.75
C ARG A 169 -13.02 37.93 18.57
N LEU A 170 -13.70 39.07 18.53
CA LEU A 170 -13.39 40.23 19.36
C LEU A 170 -14.04 40.10 20.75
N LYS A 171 -13.32 40.55 21.78
CA LYS A 171 -13.78 40.49 23.18
C LYS A 171 -15.09 41.25 23.37
N ASP A 172 -16.05 40.64 24.06
CA ASP A 172 -17.37 41.18 24.40
C ASP A 172 -18.32 41.41 23.20
N PHE A 173 -18.01 40.85 22.02
CA PHE A 173 -18.89 40.85 20.86
C PHE A 173 -19.52 39.46 20.64
N PRO A 174 -20.83 39.38 20.34
CA PRO A 174 -21.58 38.11 20.30
C PRO A 174 -21.25 37.21 19.09
N GLY A 175 -20.52 37.71 18.09
CA GLY A 175 -20.18 36.96 16.88
C GLY A 175 -18.79 37.31 16.32
N PRO A 176 -18.30 36.52 15.35
CA PRO A 176 -17.07 36.85 14.62
C PRO A 176 -17.22 38.17 13.88
N VAL A 177 -16.17 38.98 13.89
CA VAL A 177 -16.09 40.24 13.15
C VAL A 177 -15.08 40.05 12.02
N PRO A 178 -15.47 40.18 10.74
CA PRO A 178 -14.52 40.17 9.64
C PRO A 178 -13.64 41.41 9.69
N LEU A 179 -12.32 41.19 9.64
CA LEU A 179 -11.32 42.25 9.73
C LEU A 179 -10.52 42.33 8.42
N SER A 180 -10.13 43.54 8.07
CA SER A 180 -9.17 43.81 6.99
C SER A 180 -8.01 44.65 7.52
N GLN A 181 -6.85 44.50 6.89
CA GLN A 181 -5.68 45.36 7.09
C GLN A 181 -5.60 46.39 5.97
N LEU A 182 -5.27 47.63 6.32
CA LEU A 182 -4.86 48.65 5.36
C LEU A 182 -3.35 48.57 5.14
N ASP A 183 -2.94 48.07 3.97
CA ASP A 183 -1.55 48.08 3.53
C ASP A 183 -1.20 49.46 2.99
N VAL A 184 -0.15 50.09 3.53
CA VAL A 184 0.35 51.39 3.08
C VAL A 184 1.71 51.22 2.43
N THR A 185 1.92 51.85 1.28
CA THR A 185 3.21 51.79 0.55
C THR A 185 4.33 52.42 1.40
N GLY A 186 5.45 51.70 1.53
CA GLY A 186 6.60 52.12 2.33
C GLY A 186 6.57 51.70 3.81
N LEU A 187 5.49 51.05 4.26
CA LEU A 187 5.36 50.53 5.64
C LEU A 187 5.35 48.99 5.68
N PRO A 188 5.62 48.37 6.85
CA PRO A 188 5.50 46.93 7.02
C PRO A 188 4.10 46.41 6.67
N ARG A 189 4.05 45.30 5.95
CA ARG A 189 2.80 44.63 5.52
C ARG A 189 2.56 43.29 6.21
N GLU A 190 3.59 42.74 6.85
CA GLU A 190 3.54 41.45 7.53
C GLU A 190 3.66 41.68 9.04
N PHE A 191 2.71 41.12 9.78
CA PHE A 191 2.60 41.19 11.23
C PHE A 191 2.37 39.79 11.79
N PRO A 192 2.65 39.54 13.08
CA PRO A 192 2.22 38.31 13.74
C PRO A 192 0.70 38.10 13.66
N PRO A 193 0.19 36.87 13.93
CA PRO A 193 -1.25 36.65 14.04
C PRO A 193 -1.90 37.66 14.97
N LEU A 194 -3.11 38.13 14.63
CA LEU A 194 -3.81 39.12 15.45
C LEU A 194 -3.95 38.67 16.90
N ASP A 195 -4.01 39.63 17.82
CA ASP A 195 -4.32 39.41 19.24
C ASP A 195 -5.82 39.11 19.45
N SER A 196 -6.39 38.28 18.57
CA SER A 196 -7.74 37.73 18.62
C SER A 196 -7.78 36.38 17.89
N PRO A 197 -8.43 35.34 18.46
CA PRO A 197 -8.47 34.04 17.82
C PRO A 197 -9.33 34.07 16.53
N PRO A 198 -8.86 33.43 15.43
CA PRO A 198 -9.69 33.26 14.23
C PRO A 198 -10.91 32.39 14.55
N ALA A 199 -12.02 32.62 13.84
CA ALA A 199 -13.30 31.99 14.17
C ALA A 199 -13.45 30.53 13.68
N GLN A 200 -12.55 30.02 12.82
CA GLN A 200 -12.61 28.67 12.25
C GLN A 200 -11.69 27.66 12.98
N PRO A 201 -12.11 26.38 13.14
CA PRO A 201 -11.23 25.33 13.66
C PRO A 201 -10.08 25.07 12.67
N ARG A 202 -8.84 25.18 13.13
CA ARG A 202 -7.67 24.85 12.31
C ARG A 202 -7.65 23.34 12.06
N LEU A 203 -7.35 22.92 10.82
CA LEU A 203 -6.99 21.54 10.52
C LEU A 203 -5.94 21.05 11.54
N PRO A 204 -6.06 19.83 12.10
CA PRO A 204 -5.04 19.26 12.98
C PRO A 204 -3.67 19.36 12.30
N ALA A 205 -2.64 19.89 12.96
CA ALA A 205 -1.28 19.89 12.40
C ALA A 205 -0.71 18.46 12.53
N PRO A 206 -0.12 17.88 11.46
CA PRO A 206 0.51 16.58 11.57
C PRO A 206 1.85 16.76 12.29
N ALA A 207 2.21 15.84 13.17
CA ALA A 207 3.51 15.88 13.85
C ALA A 207 4.67 15.67 12.87
N GLU A 208 4.42 14.96 11.76
CA GLU A 208 5.44 14.48 10.84
C GLU A 208 4.93 14.42 9.38
N PRO A 209 5.81 14.55 8.38
CA PRO A 209 5.43 14.56 6.96
C PRO A 209 4.90 13.20 6.46
N LEU A 210 4.09 13.24 5.39
CA LEU A 210 3.66 12.04 4.68
C LEU A 210 4.79 11.50 3.82
N VAL A 211 5.05 10.18 3.91
CA VAL A 211 6.11 9.50 3.17
C VAL A 211 5.52 8.79 1.95
N GLY A 212 6.01 9.13 0.75
CA GLY A 212 5.76 8.39 -0.50
C GLY A 212 4.28 8.36 -0.93
N ARG A 213 3.56 9.45 -0.70
CA ARG A 213 2.13 9.63 -1.04
C ARG A 213 1.86 10.84 -1.91
N GLU A 214 2.88 11.38 -2.55
CA GLU A 214 2.82 12.62 -3.33
C GLU A 214 1.85 12.49 -4.52
N ALA A 215 1.80 11.30 -5.13
CA ALA A 215 0.90 11.01 -6.24
C ALA A 215 -0.56 10.97 -5.80
N GLU A 216 -0.87 10.27 -4.69
CA GLU A 216 -2.22 10.17 -4.15
C GLU A 216 -2.73 11.52 -3.63
N VAL A 217 -1.88 12.31 -2.97
CA VAL A 217 -2.23 13.67 -2.56
C VAL A 217 -2.55 14.51 -3.79
N SER A 218 -1.70 14.48 -4.82
CA SER A 218 -1.93 15.23 -6.06
C SER A 218 -3.23 14.82 -6.75
N ALA A 219 -3.54 13.52 -6.78
CA ALA A 219 -4.77 13.00 -7.37
C ALA A 219 -6.02 13.42 -6.59
N LEU A 220 -5.98 13.37 -5.25
CA LEU A 220 -7.08 13.82 -4.40
C LEU A 220 -7.30 15.33 -4.52
N VAL A 221 -6.22 16.13 -4.52
CA VAL A 221 -6.26 17.58 -4.77
C VAL A 221 -6.91 17.90 -6.12
N ALA A 222 -6.53 17.16 -7.18
CA ALA A 222 -7.12 17.34 -8.50
C ALA A 222 -8.63 17.04 -8.52
N LEU A 223 -9.10 16.03 -7.76
CA LEU A 223 -10.53 15.77 -7.60
C LEU A 223 -11.26 16.90 -6.87
N LEU A 224 -10.69 17.43 -5.79
CA LEU A 224 -11.32 18.50 -4.99
C LEU A 224 -11.41 19.85 -5.72
N ARG A 225 -10.52 20.10 -6.68
CA ARG A 225 -10.54 21.31 -7.50
C ARG A 225 -11.60 21.29 -8.60
N LYS A 226 -12.07 20.11 -9.03
CA LYS A 226 -13.13 20.01 -10.05
C LYS A 226 -14.44 20.58 -9.51
N GLU A 227 -15.08 21.46 -10.26
CA GLU A 227 -16.36 22.07 -9.88
C GLU A 227 -17.51 21.06 -9.77
N SER A 228 -17.45 19.96 -10.51
CA SER A 228 -18.46 18.89 -10.47
C SER A 228 -18.36 18.00 -9.22
N THR A 229 -17.24 18.03 -8.50
CA THR A 229 -17.02 17.20 -7.31
C THR A 229 -17.79 17.75 -6.12
N ARG A 230 -18.72 16.95 -5.58
CA ARG A 230 -19.49 17.30 -4.36
C ARG A 230 -19.10 16.44 -3.17
N LEU A 231 -18.70 15.19 -3.40
CA LEU A 231 -18.33 14.23 -2.38
C LEU A 231 -17.18 13.35 -2.90
N VAL A 232 -16.10 13.28 -2.13
CA VAL A 232 -15.03 12.29 -2.32
C VAL A 232 -14.96 11.42 -1.08
N THR A 233 -15.06 10.11 -1.24
CA THR A 233 -14.86 9.15 -0.15
C THR A 233 -13.50 8.48 -0.31
N VAL A 234 -12.60 8.75 0.62
CA VAL A 234 -11.31 8.06 0.73
C VAL A 234 -11.53 6.75 1.46
N THR A 235 -11.41 5.64 0.73
CA THR A 235 -11.57 4.26 1.25
C THR A 235 -10.23 3.54 1.36
N GLY A 236 -10.19 2.43 2.10
CA GLY A 236 -8.98 1.62 2.27
C GLY A 236 -8.86 1.00 3.66
N PRO A 237 -7.87 0.11 3.87
CA PRO A 237 -7.75 -0.68 5.09
C PRO A 237 -7.47 0.17 6.34
N GLY A 238 -7.68 -0.44 7.52
CA GLY A 238 -7.32 0.16 8.80
C GLY A 238 -5.83 0.48 8.87
N GLY A 239 -5.46 1.69 9.30
CA GLY A 239 -4.04 2.07 9.44
C GLY A 239 -3.31 2.43 8.13
N VAL A 240 -4.01 2.46 6.98
CA VAL A 240 -3.41 2.80 5.67
C VAL A 240 -3.05 4.30 5.49
N GLY A 241 -3.58 5.17 6.36
CA GLY A 241 -3.28 6.60 6.35
C GLY A 241 -4.37 7.52 5.76
N LYS A 242 -5.61 7.04 5.58
CA LYS A 242 -6.73 7.82 5.00
C LYS A 242 -6.89 9.22 5.61
N THR A 243 -6.93 9.32 6.94
CA THR A 243 -7.03 10.58 7.68
C THR A 243 -5.86 11.52 7.39
N ARG A 244 -4.62 10.99 7.39
CA ARG A 244 -3.43 11.79 7.10
C ARG A 244 -3.47 12.31 5.65
N LEU A 245 -3.83 11.46 4.68
CA LEU A 245 -3.98 11.84 3.27
C LEU A 245 -5.04 12.92 3.09
N ALA A 246 -6.24 12.75 3.65
CA ALA A 246 -7.34 13.70 3.54
C ALA A 246 -6.98 15.06 4.14
N LEU A 247 -6.34 15.07 5.31
CA LEU A 247 -5.88 16.30 5.95
C LEU A 247 -4.79 17.02 5.14
N GLU A 248 -3.87 16.27 4.52
CA GLU A 248 -2.82 16.86 3.70
C GLU A 248 -3.37 17.45 2.40
N ALA A 249 -4.24 16.72 1.70
CA ALA A 249 -4.93 17.26 0.53
C ALA A 249 -5.76 18.49 0.89
N ALA A 250 -6.47 18.48 2.03
CA ALA A 250 -7.25 19.60 2.51
C ALA A 250 -6.41 20.85 2.82
N ARG A 251 -5.18 20.70 3.32
CA ARG A 251 -4.24 21.82 3.48
C ARG A 251 -3.83 22.43 2.15
N GLN A 252 -3.53 21.60 1.15
CA GLN A 252 -3.07 22.08 -0.16
C GLN A 252 -4.14 22.83 -0.94
N VAL A 253 -5.42 22.51 -0.74
CA VAL A 253 -6.55 23.21 -1.36
C VAL A 253 -7.16 24.30 -0.47
N ALA A 254 -6.65 24.55 0.73
CA ALA A 254 -7.28 25.49 1.68
C ALA A 254 -7.49 26.89 1.09
N GLY A 255 -6.58 27.37 0.24
CA GLY A 255 -6.71 28.65 -0.47
C GLY A 255 -7.79 28.68 -1.55
N ASP A 256 -8.25 27.53 -2.03
CA ASP A 256 -9.27 27.39 -3.08
C ASP A 256 -10.70 27.49 -2.50
N PHE A 257 -10.86 27.33 -1.17
CA PHE A 257 -12.15 27.33 -0.46
C PHE A 257 -12.31 28.60 0.38
N ARG A 258 -13.02 29.61 -0.16
CA ARG A 258 -13.24 30.91 0.52
C ARG A 258 -13.99 30.81 1.84
N GLY A 259 -14.88 29.82 1.97
CA GLY A 259 -15.60 29.53 3.20
C GLY A 259 -14.75 28.77 4.22
N GLY A 260 -13.53 28.38 3.83
CA GLY A 260 -12.56 27.70 4.67
C GLY A 260 -12.66 26.18 4.62
N VAL A 261 -11.87 25.54 5.48
CA VAL A 261 -11.81 24.08 5.63
C VAL A 261 -12.22 23.71 7.04
N VAL A 262 -13.22 22.85 7.17
CA VAL A 262 -13.80 22.43 8.45
C VAL A 262 -13.54 20.94 8.66
N PHE A 263 -12.84 20.60 9.74
CA PHE A 263 -12.60 19.21 10.14
C PHE A 263 -13.61 18.77 11.19
N VAL A 264 -14.24 17.61 10.96
CA VAL A 264 -15.20 16.99 11.87
C VAL A 264 -14.70 15.59 12.21
N ALA A 265 -14.16 15.44 13.42
CA ALA A 265 -13.77 14.14 13.94
C ALA A 265 -15.04 13.38 14.37
N LEU A 266 -15.43 12.35 13.63
CA LEU A 266 -16.58 11.53 14.00
C LEU A 266 -16.18 10.39 14.93
N SER A 267 -14.88 10.12 15.14
CA SER A 267 -14.41 9.06 16.05
C SER A 267 -15.11 8.95 17.43
N PRO A 268 -15.54 10.03 18.13
CA PRO A 268 -16.28 9.91 19.39
C PRO A 268 -17.81 9.76 19.22
N VAL A 269 -18.32 9.83 17.99
CA VAL A 269 -19.75 9.79 17.65
C VAL A 269 -20.16 8.36 17.32
N ALA A 270 -20.95 7.74 18.20
CA ALA A 270 -21.49 6.40 18.01
C ALA A 270 -22.92 6.38 17.43
N ASP A 271 -23.70 7.43 17.68
CA ASP A 271 -25.07 7.56 17.17
C ASP A 271 -25.06 8.34 15.83
N PRO A 272 -25.48 7.73 14.72
CA PRO A 272 -25.58 8.39 13.41
C PRO A 272 -26.40 9.69 13.42
N ALA A 273 -27.42 9.80 14.28
CA ALA A 273 -28.26 10.99 14.37
C ALA A 273 -27.49 12.25 14.86
N LEU A 274 -26.32 12.07 15.48
CA LEU A 274 -25.49 13.16 15.99
C LEU A 274 -24.48 13.70 14.97
N VAL A 275 -24.39 13.12 13.76
CA VAL A 275 -23.45 13.56 12.72
C VAL A 275 -23.74 15.00 12.30
N LEU A 276 -24.99 15.33 11.95
CA LEU A 276 -25.35 16.70 11.55
C LEU A 276 -25.14 17.72 12.67
N SER A 277 -25.35 17.31 13.92
CA SER A 277 -25.08 18.15 15.10
C SER A 277 -23.58 18.46 15.22
N SER A 278 -22.73 17.45 15.01
CA SER A 278 -21.26 17.59 15.03
C SER A 278 -20.76 18.48 13.90
N VAL A 279 -21.37 18.38 12.70
CA VAL A 279 -21.09 19.27 11.58
C VAL A 279 -21.51 20.71 11.91
N ALA A 280 -22.72 20.91 12.43
CA ALA A 280 -23.23 22.23 12.82
C ALA A 280 -22.33 22.92 13.87
N ASP A 281 -21.84 22.16 14.85
CA ASP A 281 -20.91 22.66 15.86
C ASP A 281 -19.56 23.05 15.27
N ALA A 282 -19.02 22.21 14.37
CA ALA A 282 -17.73 22.45 13.73
C ALA A 282 -17.74 23.67 12.80
N VAL A 283 -18.85 23.92 12.09
CA VAL A 283 -19.01 25.13 11.27
C VAL A 283 -19.37 26.38 12.09
N GLY A 284 -19.72 26.21 13.37
CA GLY A 284 -20.09 27.31 14.26
C GLY A 284 -21.52 27.84 14.05
N ALA A 285 -22.44 27.00 13.59
CA ALA A 285 -23.83 27.38 13.37
C ALA A 285 -24.56 27.72 14.68
N ARG A 286 -25.32 28.83 14.71
CA ARG A 286 -26.10 29.24 15.89
C ARG A 286 -27.33 28.36 16.03
N ARG A 287 -27.48 27.67 17.16
CA ARG A 287 -28.62 26.81 17.49
C ARG A 287 -29.85 27.58 18.01
N GLU A 288 -30.11 28.79 17.52
CA GLU A 288 -31.31 29.53 17.93
C GLU A 288 -32.54 28.99 17.16
N ALA A 289 -33.39 28.22 17.86
CA ALA A 289 -34.74 27.80 17.45
C ALA A 289 -34.92 27.13 16.06
N ALA A 290 -33.87 26.66 15.39
CA ALA A 290 -34.02 25.85 14.18
C ALA A 290 -34.27 24.37 14.54
N ALA A 291 -35.43 23.83 14.16
CA ALA A 291 -35.68 22.39 14.22
C ALA A 291 -34.86 21.60 13.17
N ASP A 292 -34.24 22.30 12.21
CA ASP A 292 -33.53 21.73 11.07
C ASP A 292 -32.05 22.16 11.05
N LEU A 293 -31.16 21.23 11.39
CA LEU A 293 -29.71 21.44 11.44
C LEU A 293 -29.10 21.72 10.06
N VAL A 294 -29.69 21.20 8.98
CA VAL A 294 -29.18 21.42 7.62
C VAL A 294 -29.33 22.89 7.24
N GLU A 295 -30.45 23.50 7.62
CA GLU A 295 -30.71 24.92 7.36
C GLU A 295 -29.78 25.84 8.18
N ALA A 296 -29.47 25.45 9.41
CA ALA A 296 -28.51 26.17 10.25
C ALA A 296 -27.09 26.15 9.65
N VAL A 297 -26.65 25.02 9.10
CA VAL A 297 -25.36 24.93 8.39
C VAL A 297 -25.39 25.76 7.10
N ARG A 298 -26.46 25.63 6.31
CA ARG A 298 -26.64 26.37 5.04
C ARG A 298 -26.56 27.89 5.23
N THR A 299 -27.25 28.40 6.25
CA THR A 299 -27.27 29.83 6.58
C THR A 299 -25.93 30.34 7.12
N THR A 300 -25.14 29.48 7.77
CA THR A 300 -23.83 29.86 8.33
C THR A 300 -22.73 29.97 7.27
N ILE A 301 -22.80 29.17 6.19
CA ILE A 301 -21.76 29.10 5.15
C ILE A 301 -21.88 30.24 4.11
N ASP A 302 -23.01 30.96 4.06
CA ASP A 302 -23.23 32.18 3.27
C ASP A 302 -22.84 32.11 1.76
N GLY A 303 -22.91 30.90 1.18
CA GLY A 303 -22.68 30.68 -0.25
C GLY A 303 -21.21 30.56 -0.69
N ASP A 304 -20.25 30.83 0.20
CA ASP A 304 -18.82 30.62 -0.09
C ASP A 304 -18.47 29.12 -0.10
N ARG A 305 -17.66 28.69 -1.09
CA ARG A 305 -17.23 27.29 -1.18
C ARG A 305 -16.48 26.88 0.09
N THR A 306 -17.01 25.88 0.79
CA THR A 306 -16.47 25.33 2.05
C THR A 306 -16.10 23.86 1.86
N LEU A 307 -14.92 23.45 2.32
CA LEU A 307 -14.50 22.05 2.35
C LEU A 307 -14.81 21.45 3.72
N LEU A 308 -15.59 20.37 3.74
CA LEU A 308 -15.89 19.60 4.95
C LEU A 308 -15.10 18.30 4.95
N VAL A 309 -14.24 18.08 5.94
CA VAL A 309 -13.51 16.82 6.14
C VAL A 309 -14.20 16.03 7.25
N LEU A 310 -14.95 14.99 6.87
CA LEU A 310 -15.63 14.07 7.78
C LEU A 310 -14.76 12.84 8.02
N ASP A 311 -14.14 12.77 9.19
CA ASP A 311 -13.18 11.71 9.49
C ASP A 311 -13.81 10.55 10.29
N ASN A 312 -13.49 9.32 9.90
CA ASN A 312 -13.90 8.07 10.55
C ASN A 312 -15.42 7.80 10.45
N PHE A 313 -15.95 7.88 9.23
CA PHE A 313 -17.38 7.71 8.95
C PHE A 313 -17.86 6.24 9.06
N GLU A 314 -16.95 5.26 9.07
CA GLU A 314 -17.28 3.83 9.07
C GLU A 314 -18.18 3.36 10.23
N GLN A 315 -18.23 4.10 11.35
CA GLN A 315 -19.06 3.75 12.50
C GLN A 315 -20.47 4.36 12.46
N VAL A 316 -20.70 5.33 11.56
CA VAL A 316 -21.95 6.08 11.41
C VAL A 316 -22.45 6.06 9.96
N THR A 317 -22.18 4.97 9.24
CA THR A 317 -22.56 4.83 7.83
C THR A 317 -24.05 5.05 7.57
N ALA A 318 -24.91 4.77 8.55
CA ALA A 318 -26.34 5.07 8.51
C ALA A 318 -26.67 6.56 8.34
N ALA A 319 -25.74 7.48 8.65
CA ALA A 319 -25.89 8.93 8.44
C ALA A 319 -25.57 9.37 6.99
N ALA A 320 -25.24 8.45 6.08
CA ALA A 320 -24.91 8.79 4.70
C ALA A 320 -26.04 9.57 4.00
N SER A 321 -27.31 9.23 4.25
CA SER A 321 -28.46 9.96 3.71
C SER A 321 -28.57 11.40 4.22
N ASP A 322 -28.16 11.64 5.46
CA ASP A 322 -28.17 12.97 6.07
C ASP A 322 -27.08 13.85 5.46
N VAL A 323 -25.90 13.28 5.21
CA VAL A 323 -24.82 13.95 4.47
C VAL A 323 -25.25 14.27 3.04
N ALA A 324 -25.93 13.35 2.36
CA ALA A 324 -26.49 13.60 1.02
C ALA A 324 -27.47 14.78 1.05
N THR A 325 -28.38 14.80 2.03
CA THR A 325 -29.36 15.88 2.21
C THR A 325 -28.68 17.23 2.46
N LEU A 326 -27.60 17.24 3.27
CA LEU A 326 -26.80 18.44 3.53
C LEU A 326 -26.14 18.97 2.25
N LEU A 327 -25.53 18.07 1.45
CA LEU A 327 -24.89 18.44 0.19
C LEU A 327 -25.91 18.94 -0.84
N ASP A 328 -27.08 18.32 -0.95
CA ASP A 328 -28.12 18.74 -1.90
C ASP A 328 -28.66 20.14 -1.56
N ARG A 329 -28.85 20.43 -0.26
CA ARG A 329 -29.39 21.73 0.20
C ARG A 329 -28.33 22.82 0.35
N THR A 330 -27.04 22.47 0.33
CA THR A 330 -25.94 23.43 0.45
C THR A 330 -24.92 23.25 -0.68
N PRO A 331 -25.19 23.77 -1.89
CA PRO A 331 -24.34 23.60 -3.07
C PRO A 331 -22.88 24.04 -2.89
N ALA A 332 -22.64 24.98 -1.96
CA ALA A 332 -21.31 25.50 -1.65
C ALA A 332 -20.41 24.50 -0.88
N ILE A 333 -20.96 23.41 -0.33
CA ILE A 333 -20.18 22.39 0.36
C ILE A 333 -19.62 21.38 -0.63
N VAL A 334 -18.31 21.11 -0.48
CA VAL A 334 -17.65 19.89 -0.96
C VAL A 334 -17.22 19.08 0.26
N ALA A 335 -17.51 17.78 0.26
CA ALA A 335 -17.13 16.89 1.36
C ALA A 335 -16.01 15.92 0.96
N VAL A 336 -15.02 15.77 1.84
CA VAL A 336 -14.09 14.63 1.86
C VAL A 336 -14.45 13.77 3.05
N VAL A 337 -14.80 12.52 2.81
CA VAL A 337 -15.13 11.54 3.84
C VAL A 337 -13.99 10.53 3.93
N THR A 338 -13.45 10.29 5.12
CA THR A 338 -12.60 9.11 5.34
C THR A 338 -13.46 8.00 5.93
N SER A 339 -13.44 6.85 5.26
CA SER A 339 -14.23 5.69 5.65
C SER A 339 -13.49 4.42 5.23
N ARG A 340 -13.93 3.27 5.73
CA ARG A 340 -13.48 1.97 5.21
C ARG A 340 -14.32 1.54 4.03
N GLN A 341 -15.63 1.78 4.14
CA GLN A 341 -16.65 1.48 3.14
C GLN A 341 -17.03 2.71 2.34
N VAL A 342 -17.46 2.47 1.11
CA VAL A 342 -18.15 3.46 0.27
C VAL A 342 -19.53 3.77 0.88
N LEU A 343 -19.98 5.03 0.79
CA LEU A 343 -21.26 5.47 1.35
C LEU A 343 -22.45 5.09 0.46
N ARG A 344 -22.18 4.68 -0.80
CA ARG A 344 -23.16 4.32 -1.83
C ARG A 344 -24.09 5.48 -2.19
N LEU A 345 -23.55 6.70 -2.25
CA LEU A 345 -24.30 7.92 -2.60
C LEU A 345 -24.15 8.25 -4.09
N ARG A 346 -25.17 8.84 -4.71
CA ARG A 346 -25.17 9.17 -6.16
C ARG A 346 -24.07 10.14 -6.58
N SER A 347 -23.72 11.07 -5.70
CA SER A 347 -22.70 12.10 -5.93
C SER A 347 -21.30 11.69 -5.48
N GLU A 348 -21.14 10.45 -5.00
CA GLU A 348 -19.89 9.93 -4.45
C GLU A 348 -18.84 9.65 -5.53
N GLN A 349 -17.68 10.29 -5.39
CA GLN A 349 -16.45 9.90 -6.08
C GLN A 349 -15.62 9.03 -5.14
N GLN A 350 -15.32 7.81 -5.55
CA GLN A 350 -14.51 6.89 -4.74
C GLN A 350 -13.02 7.15 -4.97
N PHE A 351 -12.27 7.22 -3.88
CA PHE A 351 -10.81 7.32 -3.89
C PHE A 351 -10.22 6.20 -3.04
N HIS A 352 -9.79 5.11 -3.70
CA HIS A 352 -9.22 3.97 -3.00
C HIS A 352 -7.75 4.23 -2.63
N LEU A 353 -7.41 4.10 -1.35
CA LEU A 353 -6.06 4.22 -0.83
C LEU A 353 -5.51 2.84 -0.46
N GLY A 354 -4.64 2.32 -1.34
CA GLY A 354 -3.92 1.06 -1.10
C GLY A 354 -2.72 1.22 -0.16
N PRO A 355 -2.08 0.12 0.28
CA PRO A 355 -0.89 0.16 1.12
C PRO A 355 0.32 0.84 0.45
N LEU A 356 1.37 1.14 1.23
CA LEU A 356 2.60 1.71 0.69
C LEU A 356 3.34 0.67 -0.18
N PRO A 357 3.86 1.06 -1.35
CA PRO A 357 4.82 0.24 -2.09
C PRO A 357 6.09 -0.03 -1.27
N GLU A 358 6.86 -1.05 -1.64
CA GLU A 358 8.02 -1.52 -0.86
C GLU A 358 9.01 -0.39 -0.53
N THR A 359 9.41 0.43 -1.51
CA THR A 359 10.39 1.50 -1.29
C THR A 359 9.89 2.58 -0.32
N PRO A 360 8.69 3.19 -0.50
CA PRO A 360 8.09 4.05 0.52
C PRO A 360 7.90 3.39 1.90
N ALA A 361 7.53 2.10 1.94
CA ALA A 361 7.35 1.37 3.19
C ALA A 361 8.67 1.22 3.96
N MET A 362 9.77 0.91 3.26
CA MET A 362 11.11 0.84 3.83
C MET A 362 11.61 2.20 4.29
N GLN A 363 11.31 3.27 3.53
CA GLN A 363 11.65 4.64 3.93
C GLN A 363 10.92 5.02 5.22
N LEU A 364 9.61 4.76 5.30
CA LEU A 364 8.83 5.00 6.52
C LEU A 364 9.43 4.20 7.69
N PHE A 365 9.73 2.92 7.50
CA PHE A 365 10.36 2.10 8.53
C PHE A 365 11.66 2.73 9.03
N ALA A 366 12.54 3.17 8.12
CA ALA A 366 13.82 3.77 8.47
C ALA A 366 13.65 5.11 9.23
N GLU A 367 12.74 5.97 8.80
CA GLU A 367 12.44 7.22 9.50
C GLU A 367 11.96 6.97 10.93
N ARG A 368 11.05 6.01 11.13
CA ARG A 368 10.52 5.65 12.46
C ARG A 368 11.54 4.91 13.33
N ALA A 369 12.35 4.05 12.74
CA ALA A 369 13.40 3.32 13.43
C ALA A 369 14.48 4.29 13.92
N THR A 370 14.86 5.26 13.10
CA THR A 370 15.84 6.31 13.46
C THR A 370 15.32 7.19 14.61
N ALA A 371 14.03 7.51 14.63
CA ALA A 371 13.41 8.27 15.72
C ALA A 371 13.48 7.56 17.09
N THR A 372 13.54 6.23 17.11
CA THR A 372 13.66 5.43 18.35
C THR A 372 15.06 4.93 18.64
N ARG A 373 15.90 4.79 17.61
CA ARG A 373 17.29 4.35 17.64
C ARG A 373 18.11 5.20 16.63
N PRO A 374 18.74 6.31 17.07
CA PRO A 374 19.41 7.26 16.17
C PRO A 374 20.59 6.70 15.35
N ASP A 375 21.17 5.57 15.77
CA ASP A 375 22.25 4.86 15.09
C ASP A 375 21.74 3.85 14.04
N PHE A 376 20.42 3.71 13.86
CA PHE A 376 19.86 2.85 12.82
C PHE A 376 20.19 3.39 11.43
N VAL A 377 20.68 2.52 10.55
CA VAL A 377 20.98 2.84 9.15
C VAL A 377 20.34 1.77 8.28
N LEU A 378 19.60 2.22 7.25
CA LEU A 378 19.12 1.34 6.18
C LEU A 378 20.22 1.21 5.12
N ASP A 379 20.89 0.06 5.08
CA ASP A 379 22.02 -0.24 4.20
C ASP A 379 21.89 -1.62 3.55
N ALA A 380 22.89 -2.06 2.78
CA ALA A 380 22.86 -3.36 2.10
C ALA A 380 22.72 -4.57 3.05
N THR A 381 23.03 -4.41 4.34
CA THR A 381 22.94 -5.48 5.34
C THR A 381 21.55 -5.56 5.97
N THR A 382 20.92 -4.42 6.24
CA THR A 382 19.60 -4.35 6.90
C THR A 382 18.43 -4.30 5.93
N ALA A 383 18.65 -3.81 4.71
CA ALA A 383 17.60 -3.66 3.69
C ALA A 383 16.82 -4.95 3.39
N PRO A 384 17.44 -6.15 3.24
CA PRO A 384 16.69 -7.37 2.97
C PRO A 384 15.71 -7.75 4.07
N ALA A 385 16.12 -7.61 5.34
CA ALA A 385 15.27 -7.89 6.50
C ALA A 385 14.14 -6.88 6.62
N VAL A 386 14.43 -5.58 6.40
CA VAL A 386 13.42 -4.51 6.44
C VAL A 386 12.40 -4.67 5.31
N ALA A 387 12.83 -4.98 4.09
CA ALA A 387 11.94 -5.24 2.96
C ALA A 387 10.98 -6.40 3.27
N GLU A 388 11.49 -7.50 3.81
CA GLU A 388 10.67 -8.65 4.24
C GLU A 388 9.70 -8.28 5.37
N ILE A 389 10.13 -7.47 6.35
CA ILE A 389 9.24 -6.97 7.41
C ILE A 389 8.12 -6.13 6.80
N CYS A 390 8.44 -5.13 5.96
CA CYS A 390 7.46 -4.28 5.31
C CYS A 390 6.45 -5.08 4.48
N ARG A 391 6.92 -6.11 3.76
CA ARG A 391 6.06 -7.02 2.98
C ARG A 391 5.11 -7.81 3.87
N ARG A 392 5.58 -8.34 5.01
CA ARG A 392 4.75 -9.06 6.00
C ARG A 392 3.74 -8.18 6.71
N LEU A 393 4.03 -6.89 6.81
CA LEU A 393 3.14 -5.88 7.35
C LEU A 393 2.27 -5.25 6.26
N ASP A 394 2.23 -5.88 5.08
CA ASP A 394 1.41 -5.50 3.93
C ASP A 394 1.61 -4.06 3.45
N GLY A 395 2.75 -3.41 3.77
CA GLY A 395 2.95 -2.00 3.47
C GLY A 395 2.03 -1.04 4.27
N LEU A 396 1.37 -1.51 5.34
CA LEU A 396 0.48 -0.69 6.16
C LEU A 396 1.30 0.29 7.03
N PRO A 397 1.16 1.62 6.87
CA PRO A 397 1.92 2.61 7.63
C PRO A 397 1.87 2.42 9.14
N LEU A 398 0.68 2.20 9.71
CA LEU A 398 0.54 1.98 11.16
C LEU A 398 1.31 0.73 11.63
N ALA A 399 1.25 -0.37 10.85
CA ALA A 399 1.96 -1.60 11.17
C ALA A 399 3.48 -1.38 11.16
N ILE A 400 3.96 -0.66 10.14
CA ILE A 400 5.37 -0.30 9.96
C ILE A 400 5.84 0.60 11.13
N GLU A 401 5.05 1.59 11.52
CA GLU A 401 5.35 2.47 12.67
C GLU A 401 5.51 1.67 13.96
N LEU A 402 4.58 0.75 14.25
CA LEU A 402 4.63 -0.12 15.42
C LEU A 402 5.84 -1.05 15.40
N ALA A 403 6.19 -1.61 14.23
CA ALA A 403 7.33 -2.50 14.08
C ALA A 403 8.67 -1.75 14.22
N ALA A 404 8.79 -0.59 13.59
CA ALA A 404 9.99 0.23 13.64
C ALA A 404 10.31 0.68 15.07
N ALA A 405 9.29 0.97 15.89
CA ALA A 405 9.47 1.29 17.30
C ALA A 405 10.11 0.16 18.12
N ARG A 406 10.05 -1.09 17.65
CA ARG A 406 10.64 -2.27 18.32
C ARG A 406 12.13 -2.43 18.04
N VAL A 407 12.70 -1.70 17.08
CA VAL A 407 14.12 -1.80 16.68
C VAL A 407 15.08 -1.45 17.83
N ARG A 408 14.61 -0.68 18.83
CA ARG A 408 15.35 -0.42 20.07
C ARG A 408 15.71 -1.70 20.84
N LEU A 409 14.87 -2.73 20.77
CA LEU A 409 15.05 -4.00 21.50
C LEU A 409 15.36 -5.17 20.57
N LEU A 410 14.86 -5.14 19.33
CA LEU A 410 14.92 -6.22 18.37
C LEU A 410 15.53 -5.72 17.06
N PRO A 411 16.79 -6.08 16.74
CA PRO A 411 17.35 -5.84 15.41
C PRO A 411 16.45 -6.43 14.29
N PRO A 412 16.49 -5.91 13.05
CA PRO A 412 15.61 -6.32 11.97
C PRO A 412 15.47 -7.84 11.78
N ASP A 413 16.58 -8.59 11.74
CA ASP A 413 16.53 -10.05 11.59
C ASP A 413 15.81 -10.77 12.74
N ALA A 414 16.01 -10.27 13.97
CA ALA A 414 15.39 -10.82 15.17
C ALA A 414 13.91 -10.44 15.27
N LEU A 415 13.53 -9.27 14.76
CA LEU A 415 12.13 -8.84 14.64
C LEU A 415 11.41 -9.67 13.58
N LEU A 416 12.03 -9.85 12.41
CA LEU A 416 11.52 -10.66 11.32
C LEU A 416 11.27 -12.11 11.73
N THR A 417 12.23 -12.72 12.43
CA THR A 417 12.11 -14.10 12.93
C THR A 417 10.92 -14.27 13.88
N ARG A 418 10.58 -13.24 14.66
CA ARG A 418 9.43 -13.27 15.58
C ARG A 418 8.11 -12.97 14.87
N LEU A 419 8.09 -12.01 13.95
CA LEU A 419 6.94 -11.70 13.10
C LEU A 419 6.48 -12.89 12.26
N ARG A 420 7.39 -13.83 11.94
CA ARG A 420 7.03 -15.10 11.28
C ARG A 420 5.96 -15.91 12.02
N ASN A 421 5.85 -15.74 13.33
CA ASN A 421 5.02 -16.62 14.14
C ASN A 421 3.86 -15.91 14.85
N ARG A 422 3.94 -14.59 15.11
CA ARG A 422 2.91 -13.87 15.86
C ARG A 422 2.88 -12.35 15.61
N LEU A 423 1.67 -11.77 15.50
CA LEU A 423 1.45 -10.32 15.42
C LEU A 423 1.48 -9.62 16.80
N ASP A 424 1.43 -10.38 17.90
CA ASP A 424 1.51 -9.86 19.29
C ASP A 424 2.87 -9.19 19.62
N VAL A 425 3.90 -9.47 18.82
CA VAL A 425 5.26 -8.93 18.92
C VAL A 425 5.29 -7.40 18.79
N LEU A 426 4.31 -6.81 18.12
CA LEU A 426 4.24 -5.38 17.85
C LEU A 426 3.86 -4.56 19.10
N GLY A 427 3.25 -5.20 20.12
CA GLY A 427 2.83 -4.64 21.41
C GLY A 427 2.10 -3.28 21.33
N ASP A 428 2.03 -2.55 22.45
CA ASP A 428 1.33 -1.25 22.52
C ASP A 428 2.12 -0.13 21.82
N GLY A 429 1.43 0.61 20.96
CA GLY A 429 1.84 1.86 20.34
C GLY A 429 1.65 3.06 21.27
N PRO A 430 1.94 4.28 20.77
CA PRO A 430 1.86 5.52 21.54
C PRO A 430 0.49 5.71 22.25
N VAL A 431 0.51 6.19 23.49
CA VAL A 431 -0.68 6.34 24.37
C VAL A 431 -1.68 7.38 23.83
N ASP A 432 -1.17 8.35 23.09
CA ASP A 432 -1.91 9.42 22.41
C ASP A 432 -2.63 8.97 21.14
N LEU A 433 -2.36 7.76 20.64
CA LEU A 433 -3.24 7.12 19.66
C LEU A 433 -4.57 6.69 20.32
N PRO A 434 -5.70 6.76 19.58
CA PRO A 434 -6.95 6.14 20.01
C PRO A 434 -6.71 4.69 20.43
N GLU A 435 -7.38 4.21 21.49
CA GLU A 435 -7.16 2.87 22.06
C GLU A 435 -7.16 1.76 20.99
N ARG A 436 -8.07 1.86 20.03
CA ARG A 436 -8.19 0.97 18.86
C ARG A 436 -6.99 0.98 17.89
N GLN A 437 -6.21 2.05 17.83
CA GLN A 437 -5.02 2.18 16.96
C GLN A 437 -3.70 1.94 17.71
N ARG A 438 -3.76 1.69 19.03
CA ARG A 438 -2.56 1.39 19.83
C ARG A 438 -1.93 0.06 19.43
N THR A 439 -2.71 -0.92 18.99
CA THR A 439 -2.17 -2.18 18.47
C THR A 439 -2.84 -2.54 17.15
N LEU A 440 -2.15 -3.27 16.27
CA LEU A 440 -2.79 -3.85 15.08
C LEU A 440 -3.96 -4.75 15.47
N ARG A 441 -3.82 -5.50 16.57
CA ARG A 441 -4.89 -6.35 17.11
C ARG A 441 -6.13 -5.54 17.48
N ALA A 442 -5.98 -4.44 18.21
CA ALA A 442 -7.11 -3.58 18.57
C ALA A 442 -7.79 -2.96 17.32
N THR A 443 -7.01 -2.67 16.27
CA THR A 443 -7.56 -2.19 15.00
C THR A 443 -8.38 -3.29 14.32
N MET A 444 -7.90 -4.53 14.34
CA MET A 444 -8.60 -5.69 13.75
C MET A 444 -9.82 -6.14 14.58
N ASP A 445 -9.74 -6.16 15.91
CA ASP A 445 -10.86 -6.46 16.81
C ASP A 445 -12.00 -5.45 16.60
N TRP A 446 -11.67 -4.16 16.45
CA TRP A 446 -12.66 -3.15 16.09
C TRP A 446 -13.28 -3.41 14.70
N SER A 447 -12.45 -3.68 13.69
CA SER A 447 -12.90 -3.98 12.32
C SER A 447 -13.89 -5.13 12.28
N HIS A 448 -13.54 -6.22 12.97
CA HIS A 448 -14.32 -7.43 13.07
C HIS A 448 -15.61 -7.22 13.88
N GLY A 449 -15.58 -6.40 14.92
CA GLY A 449 -16.74 -6.09 15.75
C GLY A 449 -17.85 -5.32 15.03
N LEU A 450 -17.55 -4.65 13.91
CA LEU A 450 -18.54 -3.95 13.09
C LEU A 450 -19.31 -4.89 12.15
N LEU A 451 -18.79 -6.10 11.90
CA LEU A 451 -19.42 -7.09 11.03
C LEU A 451 -20.61 -7.77 11.71
N GLN A 452 -21.61 -8.14 10.92
CA GLN A 452 -22.71 -9.00 11.35
C GLN A 452 -22.21 -10.40 11.71
N PRO A 453 -22.94 -11.18 12.54
CA PRO A 453 -22.48 -12.50 12.98
C PRO A 453 -22.15 -13.49 11.84
N HIS A 454 -22.90 -13.44 10.74
CA HIS A 454 -22.65 -14.30 9.58
C HIS A 454 -21.42 -13.84 8.77
N GLU A 455 -21.19 -12.53 8.67
CA GLU A 455 -20.00 -11.93 8.06
C GLU A 455 -18.73 -12.28 8.86
N GLN A 456 -18.78 -12.20 10.20
CA GLN A 456 -17.69 -12.62 11.09
C GLN A 456 -17.34 -14.10 10.90
N THR A 457 -18.37 -14.94 10.77
CA THR A 457 -18.22 -16.39 10.57
C THR A 457 -17.54 -16.69 9.24
N LEU A 458 -18.02 -16.08 8.14
CA LEU A 458 -17.37 -16.23 6.83
C LEU A 458 -15.94 -15.68 6.85
N PHE A 459 -15.73 -14.49 7.41
CA PHE A 459 -14.42 -13.87 7.55
C PHE A 459 -13.42 -14.80 8.25
N ALA A 460 -13.80 -15.41 9.38
CA ALA A 460 -12.96 -16.38 10.06
C ALA A 460 -12.63 -17.58 9.14
N ARG A 461 -13.63 -18.17 8.48
CA ARG A 461 -13.42 -19.32 7.59
C ARG A 461 -12.50 -19.01 6.41
N LEU A 462 -12.54 -17.80 5.86
CA LEU A 462 -11.64 -17.36 4.78
C LEU A 462 -10.16 -17.35 5.22
N GLY A 463 -9.89 -17.20 6.52
CA GLY A 463 -8.55 -17.37 7.09
C GLY A 463 -7.95 -18.79 6.94
N ILE A 464 -8.69 -19.75 6.38
CA ILE A 464 -8.18 -21.08 6.02
C ILE A 464 -7.23 -21.03 4.82
N PHE A 465 -7.45 -20.10 3.89
CA PHE A 465 -6.67 -19.99 2.65
C PHE A 465 -5.31 -19.36 2.94
N ALA A 466 -4.28 -19.86 2.27
CA ALA A 466 -2.94 -19.30 2.28
C ALA A 466 -2.69 -18.69 0.90
N GLY A 467 -2.75 -17.35 0.82
CA GLY A 467 -2.87 -16.61 -0.43
C GLY A 467 -4.33 -16.38 -0.82
N GLY A 468 -4.54 -15.76 -1.98
CA GLY A 468 -5.88 -15.49 -2.48
C GLY A 468 -6.67 -16.73 -2.90
N TRP A 469 -7.92 -16.51 -3.29
CA TRP A 469 -8.89 -17.52 -3.70
C TRP A 469 -9.86 -16.93 -4.73
N THR A 470 -10.52 -17.81 -5.47
CA THR A 470 -11.65 -17.43 -6.33
C THR A 470 -12.96 -17.51 -5.56
N LEU A 471 -14.04 -16.93 -6.11
CA LEU A 471 -15.38 -17.06 -5.55
C LEU A 471 -15.79 -18.53 -5.39
N THR A 472 -15.55 -19.33 -6.43
CA THR A 472 -15.87 -20.76 -6.43
C THR A 472 -15.15 -21.50 -5.30
N ALA A 473 -13.89 -21.15 -5.02
CA ALA A 473 -13.14 -21.73 -3.90
C ALA A 473 -13.72 -21.33 -2.54
N ALA A 474 -14.06 -20.04 -2.35
CA ALA A 474 -14.69 -19.56 -1.12
C ALA A 474 -16.04 -20.23 -0.85
N GLU A 475 -16.87 -20.42 -1.88
CA GLU A 475 -18.14 -21.14 -1.78
C GLU A 475 -17.94 -22.60 -1.39
N THR A 476 -16.99 -23.27 -2.07
CA THR A 476 -16.69 -24.69 -1.86
C THR A 476 -16.10 -24.97 -0.48
N VAL A 477 -15.29 -24.06 0.08
CA VAL A 477 -14.60 -24.30 1.36
C VAL A 477 -15.37 -23.69 2.53
N CYS A 478 -15.86 -22.45 2.39
CA CYS A 478 -16.40 -21.66 3.48
C CYS A 478 -17.93 -21.61 3.53
N GLY A 479 -18.63 -21.84 2.40
CA GLY A 479 -20.09 -21.82 2.35
C GLY A 479 -20.75 -22.94 3.18
N ARG A 480 -21.93 -22.71 3.74
CA ARG A 480 -22.73 -23.73 4.43
C ARG A 480 -24.20 -23.63 4.04
N ALA A 481 -24.90 -24.76 4.08
CA ALA A 481 -26.33 -24.80 3.82
C ALA A 481 -27.11 -24.01 4.88
N GLY A 482 -28.02 -23.14 4.45
CA GLY A 482 -28.86 -22.32 5.34
C GLY A 482 -28.22 -21.00 5.81
N GLU A 483 -26.98 -20.70 5.38
CA GLU A 483 -26.35 -19.40 5.59
C GLU A 483 -26.58 -18.45 4.40
N PRO A 484 -26.39 -17.12 4.59
CA PRO A 484 -26.42 -16.16 3.49
C PRO A 484 -25.44 -16.51 2.36
N GLU A 485 -25.74 -16.00 1.17
CA GLU A 485 -24.89 -16.22 -0.01
C GLU A 485 -23.47 -15.69 0.21
N VAL A 486 -22.47 -16.51 -0.09
CA VAL A 486 -21.05 -16.18 0.07
C VAL A 486 -20.70 -14.93 -0.75
N LEU A 487 -21.17 -14.84 -2.00
CA LEU A 487 -20.95 -13.68 -2.86
C LEU A 487 -21.41 -12.37 -2.21
N GLY A 488 -22.63 -12.33 -1.67
CA GLY A 488 -23.16 -11.14 -1.01
C GLY A 488 -22.32 -10.72 0.20
N THR A 489 -21.85 -11.70 0.98
CA THR A 489 -21.00 -11.46 2.15
C THR A 489 -19.58 -11.03 1.76
N LEU A 490 -19.01 -11.60 0.70
CA LEU A 490 -17.70 -11.18 0.16
C LEU A 490 -17.73 -9.74 -0.34
N ALA A 491 -18.84 -9.30 -0.96
CA ALA A 491 -19.02 -7.91 -1.37
C ALA A 491 -19.01 -6.95 -0.16
N VAL A 492 -19.63 -7.33 0.96
CA VAL A 492 -19.53 -6.57 2.21
C VAL A 492 -18.09 -6.54 2.73
N LEU A 493 -17.41 -7.69 2.79
CA LEU A 493 -16.02 -7.74 3.29
C LEU A 493 -15.03 -6.97 2.38
N LEU A 494 -15.30 -6.90 1.07
CA LEU A 494 -14.58 -6.03 0.13
C LEU A 494 -14.85 -4.56 0.39
N ASP A 495 -16.12 -4.18 0.55
CA ASP A 495 -16.49 -2.81 0.93
C ASP A 495 -15.83 -2.42 2.26
N ASP A 496 -15.71 -3.34 3.21
CA ASP A 496 -15.05 -3.12 4.51
C ASP A 496 -13.53 -3.00 4.44
N SER A 497 -12.94 -3.17 3.24
CA SER A 497 -11.50 -3.25 3.01
C SER A 497 -10.81 -4.35 3.85
N LEU A 498 -11.53 -5.44 4.14
CA LEU A 498 -10.97 -6.65 4.76
C LEU A 498 -10.46 -7.63 3.69
N LEU A 499 -10.95 -7.50 2.47
CA LEU A 499 -10.50 -8.22 1.28
C LEU A 499 -9.91 -7.23 0.26
N VAL A 500 -9.06 -7.74 -0.62
CA VAL A 500 -8.50 -7.02 -1.76
C VAL A 500 -8.69 -7.85 -3.04
N ASP A 501 -8.90 -7.18 -4.16
CA ASP A 501 -8.86 -7.81 -5.49
C ASP A 501 -7.43 -7.73 -6.03
N VAL A 502 -6.82 -8.89 -6.29
CA VAL A 502 -5.44 -9.02 -6.76
C VAL A 502 -5.33 -9.12 -8.28
N ASP A 503 -6.43 -9.36 -8.99
CA ASP A 503 -6.42 -9.46 -10.46
C ASP A 503 -7.74 -9.01 -11.08
N GLY A 504 -7.95 -7.69 -11.10
CA GLY A 504 -9.14 -7.06 -11.69
C GLY A 504 -9.27 -7.18 -13.21
N THR A 505 -8.37 -7.93 -13.87
CA THR A 505 -8.41 -8.18 -15.32
C THR A 505 -8.79 -9.61 -15.70
N ALA A 506 -8.79 -10.53 -14.73
CA ALA A 506 -9.16 -11.92 -14.94
C ALA A 506 -10.68 -12.10 -15.12
N PRO A 507 -11.12 -13.14 -15.87
CA PRO A 507 -12.53 -13.45 -16.05
C PRO A 507 -13.24 -13.93 -14.77
N GLU A 508 -12.51 -14.45 -13.78
CA GLU A 508 -13.00 -14.70 -12.42
C GLU A 508 -12.15 -13.86 -11.45
N PRO A 509 -12.76 -12.98 -10.63
CA PRO A 509 -12.01 -12.12 -9.72
C PRO A 509 -11.28 -12.96 -8.66
N ARG A 510 -10.02 -12.64 -8.42
CA ARG A 510 -9.22 -13.28 -7.38
C ARG A 510 -9.16 -12.37 -6.17
N LEU A 511 -9.76 -12.85 -5.08
CA LEU A 511 -9.81 -12.12 -3.82
C LEU A 511 -8.67 -12.60 -2.92
N ASP A 512 -8.16 -11.71 -2.09
CA ASP A 512 -7.18 -12.04 -1.06
C ASP A 512 -7.44 -11.25 0.23
N MET A 513 -6.85 -11.70 1.32
CA MET A 513 -6.67 -10.93 2.54
C MET A 513 -5.22 -10.46 2.63
N LEU A 514 -5.03 -9.22 3.06
CA LEU A 514 -3.73 -8.77 3.56
C LEU A 514 -3.24 -9.76 4.63
N GLU A 515 -1.94 -10.09 4.66
CA GLU A 515 -1.37 -11.13 5.53
C GLU A 515 -1.72 -10.90 7.02
N THR A 516 -1.72 -9.64 7.45
CA THR A 516 -2.12 -9.23 8.80
C THR A 516 -3.59 -9.56 9.10
N VAL A 517 -4.49 -9.28 8.16
CA VAL A 517 -5.92 -9.59 8.26
C VAL A 517 -6.16 -11.10 8.23
N ARG A 518 -5.44 -11.81 7.35
CA ARG A 518 -5.49 -13.27 7.22
C ARG A 518 -5.06 -13.97 8.50
N ALA A 519 -3.95 -13.54 9.11
CA ALA A 519 -3.47 -14.11 10.37
C ALA A 519 -4.50 -13.94 11.49
N TYR A 520 -5.17 -12.78 11.55
CA TYR A 520 -6.25 -12.54 12.49
C TYR A 520 -7.51 -13.38 12.19
N ALA A 521 -7.90 -13.52 10.92
CA ALA A 521 -8.98 -14.41 10.51
C ALA A 521 -8.69 -15.87 10.88
N ALA A 522 -7.47 -16.34 10.65
CA ALA A 522 -7.02 -17.69 11.02
C ALA A 522 -7.06 -17.92 12.54
N GLU A 523 -6.73 -16.92 13.35
CA GLU A 523 -6.88 -16.99 14.81
C GLU A 523 -8.36 -17.12 15.22
N LYS A 524 -9.25 -16.32 14.61
CA LYS A 524 -10.70 -16.45 14.85
C LYS A 524 -11.24 -17.81 14.40
N LEU A 525 -10.72 -18.36 13.30
CA LEU A 525 -11.07 -19.71 12.85
C LEU A 525 -10.61 -20.78 13.83
N ALA A 526 -9.40 -20.67 14.36
CA ALA A 526 -8.87 -21.60 15.36
C ALA A 526 -9.67 -21.58 16.66
N ALA A 527 -10.24 -20.42 17.02
CA ALA A 527 -11.14 -20.26 18.18
C ALA A 527 -12.61 -20.63 17.86
N SER A 528 -12.95 -20.84 16.59
CA SER A 528 -14.30 -21.14 16.12
C SER A 528 -14.58 -22.65 16.10
N PRO A 529 -15.83 -23.09 16.36
CA PRO A 529 -16.22 -24.49 16.17
C PRO A 529 -16.05 -24.98 14.72
N ASP A 530 -15.99 -24.08 13.74
CA ASP A 530 -15.90 -24.42 12.32
C ASP A 530 -14.50 -24.79 11.84
N GLY A 531 -13.46 -24.62 12.67
CA GLY A 531 -12.07 -24.77 12.25
C GLY A 531 -11.75 -26.15 11.66
N ALA A 532 -12.22 -27.23 12.30
CA ALA A 532 -11.95 -28.60 11.89
C ALA A 532 -12.63 -28.98 10.56
N GLU A 533 -13.88 -28.54 10.39
CA GLU A 533 -14.69 -28.77 9.18
C GLU A 533 -14.17 -27.93 8.02
N THR A 534 -13.89 -26.65 8.24
CA THR A 534 -13.32 -25.76 7.22
C THR A 534 -11.97 -26.27 6.73
N GLY A 535 -11.12 -26.77 7.63
CA GLY A 535 -9.87 -27.41 7.26
C GLY A 535 -10.04 -28.72 6.50
N HIS A 536 -11.11 -29.49 6.76
CA HIS A 536 -11.43 -30.69 5.99
C HIS A 536 -11.85 -30.33 4.55
N ARG A 537 -12.81 -29.42 4.39
CA ARG A 537 -13.28 -28.97 3.07
C ARG A 537 -12.19 -28.30 2.25
N HIS A 538 -11.27 -27.56 2.90
CA HIS A 538 -10.09 -26.99 2.23
C HIS A 538 -9.19 -28.11 1.69
N ALA A 539 -8.91 -29.14 2.48
CA ALA A 539 -8.10 -30.27 2.02
C ALA A 539 -8.79 -31.06 0.89
N GLU A 540 -10.10 -31.28 0.95
CA GLU A 540 -10.87 -31.91 -0.12
C GLU A 540 -10.87 -31.07 -1.40
N TRP A 541 -11.02 -29.75 -1.28
CA TRP A 541 -10.93 -28.83 -2.41
C TRP A 541 -9.53 -28.87 -3.05
N VAL A 542 -8.45 -28.90 -2.26
CA VAL A 542 -7.09 -29.04 -2.79
C VAL A 542 -6.90 -30.42 -3.43
N LEU A 543 -7.42 -31.50 -2.84
CA LEU A 543 -7.37 -32.84 -3.44
C LEU A 543 -8.09 -32.85 -4.80
N ALA A 544 -9.32 -32.34 -4.88
CA ALA A 544 -10.07 -32.25 -6.12
C ALA A 544 -9.38 -31.37 -7.17
N MET A 545 -8.71 -30.30 -6.75
CA MET A 545 -7.94 -29.42 -7.64
C MET A 545 -6.68 -30.11 -8.18
N THR A 546 -6.03 -30.96 -7.37
CA THR A 546 -4.81 -31.68 -7.75
C THR A 546 -5.07 -33.04 -8.39
N ASP A 547 -6.29 -33.57 -8.31
CA ASP A 547 -6.71 -34.84 -8.89
C ASP A 547 -6.41 -34.94 -10.41
N PRO A 548 -6.66 -33.91 -11.23
CA PRO A 548 -6.27 -33.92 -12.64
C PRO A 548 -4.76 -34.06 -12.88
N LEU A 549 -3.88 -33.70 -11.92
CA LEU A 549 -2.43 -33.93 -12.11
C LEU A 549 -2.08 -35.42 -12.09
N VAL A 550 -2.97 -36.25 -11.55
CA VAL A 550 -2.88 -37.70 -11.57
C VAL A 550 -3.79 -38.28 -12.65
N HIS A 551 -5.06 -37.86 -12.75
CA HIS A 551 -6.06 -38.57 -13.55
C HIS A 551 -6.52 -37.84 -14.84
N ALA A 552 -5.90 -36.74 -15.23
CA ALA A 552 -6.37 -35.94 -16.37
C ALA A 552 -6.19 -36.61 -17.73
N GLU A 553 -7.20 -36.41 -18.59
CA GLU A 553 -7.00 -36.38 -20.03
C GLU A 553 -6.11 -35.20 -20.43
N ALA A 554 -5.45 -35.37 -21.56
CA ALA A 554 -4.45 -34.52 -22.16
C ALA A 554 -4.62 -32.98 -22.05
N THR A 555 -5.82 -32.44 -22.27
CA THR A 555 -6.06 -30.97 -22.21
C THR A 555 -6.27 -30.42 -20.80
N ALA A 556 -6.61 -31.26 -19.83
CA ALA A 556 -6.82 -30.85 -18.44
C ALA A 556 -5.50 -30.71 -17.66
N PHE A 557 -4.43 -31.40 -18.08
CA PHE A 557 -3.13 -31.37 -17.41
C PHE A 557 -2.47 -29.97 -17.40
N ARG A 558 -2.42 -29.28 -18.56
CA ARG A 558 -1.81 -27.93 -18.64
C ARG A 558 -2.52 -26.92 -17.75
N ARG A 559 -3.87 -26.89 -17.81
CA ARG A 559 -4.68 -26.01 -16.95
C ARG A 559 -4.51 -26.35 -15.47
N ALA A 560 -4.37 -27.63 -15.14
CA ALA A 560 -4.10 -28.05 -13.77
C ALA A 560 -2.72 -27.58 -13.27
N LEU A 561 -1.68 -27.60 -14.12
CA LEU A 561 -0.36 -27.04 -13.78
C LEU A 561 -0.41 -25.53 -13.55
N GLU A 562 -1.05 -24.77 -14.44
CA GLU A 562 -1.22 -23.31 -14.30
C GLU A 562 -2.00 -22.97 -13.02
N ARG A 563 -3.06 -23.73 -12.74
CA ARG A 563 -3.83 -23.57 -11.50
C ARG A 563 -3.02 -23.93 -10.27
N PHE A 564 -2.15 -24.95 -10.33
CA PHE A 564 -1.28 -25.29 -9.20
C PHE A 564 -0.28 -24.17 -8.91
N ASP A 565 0.30 -23.53 -9.94
CA ASP A 565 1.20 -22.38 -9.74
C ASP A 565 0.49 -21.26 -8.95
N GLN A 566 -0.78 -20.99 -9.25
CA GLN A 566 -1.60 -20.00 -8.53
C GLN A 566 -1.95 -20.45 -7.10
N GLU A 567 -2.19 -21.75 -6.89
CA GLU A 567 -2.66 -22.30 -5.62
C GLU A 567 -1.56 -22.94 -4.75
N ARG A 568 -0.28 -22.75 -5.11
CA ARG A 568 0.85 -23.40 -4.43
C ARG A 568 0.87 -23.15 -2.92
N ALA A 569 0.54 -21.92 -2.49
CA ALA A 569 0.46 -21.58 -1.08
C ALA A 569 -0.67 -22.33 -0.36
N ASN A 570 -1.82 -22.49 -0.99
CA ASN A 570 -2.93 -23.31 -0.49
C ASN A 570 -2.57 -24.79 -0.39
N VAL A 571 -1.84 -25.35 -1.38
CA VAL A 571 -1.37 -26.75 -1.33
C VAL A 571 -0.43 -26.98 -0.15
N ARG A 572 0.56 -26.09 0.02
CA ARG A 572 1.50 -26.15 1.16
C ARG A 572 0.77 -26.10 2.49
N ALA A 573 -0.19 -25.18 2.63
CA ALA A 573 -0.97 -25.04 3.85
C ALA A 573 -1.83 -26.29 4.13
N ALA A 574 -2.42 -26.89 3.10
CA ALA A 574 -3.21 -28.11 3.24
C ALA A 574 -2.34 -29.31 3.67
N VAL A 575 -1.18 -29.51 3.05
CA VAL A 575 -0.24 -30.59 3.41
C VAL A 575 0.24 -30.42 4.86
N GLN A 576 0.73 -29.23 5.22
CA GLN A 576 1.24 -28.98 6.57
C GLN A 576 0.14 -29.16 7.62
N ARG A 577 -1.06 -28.63 7.38
CA ARG A 577 -2.20 -28.79 8.29
C ARG A 577 -2.60 -30.25 8.46
N ALA A 578 -2.59 -31.04 7.38
CA ALA A 578 -2.88 -32.47 7.44
C ALA A 578 -1.84 -33.23 8.29
N ILE A 579 -0.54 -32.88 8.16
CA ILE A 579 0.54 -33.43 8.99
C ILE A 579 0.38 -33.03 10.47
N ASP A 580 0.09 -31.76 10.74
CA ASP A 580 -0.03 -31.22 12.10
C ASP A 580 -1.26 -31.76 12.83
N THR A 581 -2.35 -32.02 12.12
CA THR A 581 -3.60 -32.59 12.66
C THR A 581 -3.64 -34.12 12.65
N GLY A 582 -2.58 -34.79 12.17
CA GLY A 582 -2.50 -36.25 12.11
C GLY A 582 -3.36 -36.91 11.04
N ARG A 583 -3.91 -36.15 10.09
CA ARG A 583 -4.65 -36.66 8.92
C ARG A 583 -3.67 -37.13 7.84
N LEU A 584 -2.85 -38.14 8.17
CA LEU A 584 -1.71 -38.54 7.37
C LEU A 584 -2.07 -39.16 6.02
N GLU A 585 -3.25 -39.78 5.90
CA GLU A 585 -3.77 -40.27 4.61
C GLU A 585 -3.97 -39.10 3.63
N THR A 586 -4.66 -38.04 4.06
CA THR A 586 -4.84 -36.81 3.28
C THR A 586 -3.50 -36.17 2.93
N ALA A 587 -2.56 -36.09 3.87
CA ALA A 587 -1.22 -35.57 3.61
C ALA A 587 -0.50 -36.39 2.54
N ALA A 588 -0.55 -37.73 2.62
CA ALA A 588 0.11 -38.61 1.65
C ALA A 588 -0.48 -38.46 0.24
N LEU A 589 -1.80 -38.36 0.11
CA LEU A 589 -2.47 -38.12 -1.18
C LEU A 589 -2.13 -36.75 -1.77
N LEU A 590 -2.12 -35.69 -0.95
CA LEU A 590 -1.71 -34.35 -1.40
C LEU A 590 -0.25 -34.30 -1.85
N ILE A 591 0.67 -34.91 -1.09
CA ILE A 591 2.10 -34.99 -1.45
C ILE A 591 2.26 -35.77 -2.76
N ARG A 592 1.55 -36.89 -2.90
CA ARG A 592 1.56 -37.70 -4.13
C ARG A 592 1.11 -36.90 -5.34
N ASN A 593 -0.04 -36.24 -5.26
CA ASN A 593 -0.59 -35.47 -6.38
C ASN A 593 0.30 -34.26 -6.73
N ALA A 594 0.96 -33.66 -5.73
CA ALA A 594 1.89 -32.55 -5.94
C ALA A 594 3.26 -32.98 -6.51
N LEU A 595 3.63 -34.26 -6.41
CA LEU A 595 4.99 -34.73 -6.71
C LEU A 595 5.44 -34.39 -8.13
N GLY A 596 4.61 -34.71 -9.13
CA GLY A 596 4.92 -34.45 -10.54
C GLY A 596 5.07 -32.96 -10.85
N TYR A 597 4.38 -32.09 -10.11
CA TYR A 597 4.54 -30.63 -10.20
C TYR A 597 5.82 -30.17 -9.50
N LEU A 598 6.09 -30.65 -8.28
CA LEU A 598 7.23 -30.20 -7.47
C LEU A 598 8.56 -30.52 -8.17
N VAL A 599 8.67 -31.68 -8.81
CA VAL A 599 9.84 -32.04 -9.63
C VAL A 599 10.06 -31.04 -10.77
N ARG A 600 8.98 -30.53 -11.41
CA ARG A 600 9.08 -29.53 -12.50
C ARG A 600 9.46 -28.13 -12.04
N ARG A 601 9.28 -27.82 -10.76
CA ARG A 601 9.42 -26.46 -10.18
C ARG A 601 10.50 -26.37 -9.10
N SER A 602 11.43 -27.33 -9.07
CA SER A 602 12.51 -27.40 -8.06
C SER A 602 11.98 -27.37 -6.61
N GLY A 603 10.89 -28.09 -6.37
CA GLY A 603 10.21 -28.22 -5.07
C GLY A 603 10.64 -29.44 -4.27
N GLU A 604 11.78 -30.05 -4.58
CA GLU A 604 12.22 -31.33 -4.00
C GLU A 604 12.49 -31.25 -2.50
N ARG A 605 13.16 -30.18 -2.04
CA ARG A 605 13.44 -29.97 -0.61
C ARG A 605 12.14 -29.84 0.18
N GLU A 606 11.14 -29.21 -0.42
CA GLU A 606 9.81 -29.05 0.16
C GLU A 606 9.10 -30.41 0.27
N ALA A 607 9.10 -31.21 -0.80
CA ALA A 607 8.52 -32.56 -0.79
C ALA A 607 9.21 -33.47 0.25
N VAL A 608 10.55 -33.47 0.29
CA VAL A 608 11.33 -34.25 1.26
C VAL A 608 11.03 -33.80 2.69
N ALA A 609 10.96 -32.50 2.96
CA ALA A 609 10.64 -31.98 4.28
C ALA A 609 9.23 -32.40 4.76
N TRP A 610 8.25 -32.48 3.87
CA TRP A 610 6.92 -33.01 4.21
C TRP A 610 6.97 -34.50 4.53
N LEU A 611 7.68 -35.28 3.72
CA LEU A 611 7.84 -36.72 3.94
C LEU A 611 8.58 -37.02 5.25
N GLU A 612 9.64 -36.29 5.57
CA GLU A 612 10.41 -36.43 6.82
C GLU A 612 9.58 -36.08 8.07
N GLN A 613 8.63 -35.15 7.96
CA GLN A 613 7.69 -34.84 9.04
C GLN A 613 6.59 -35.90 9.19
N ALA A 614 6.09 -36.44 8.08
CA ALA A 614 4.96 -37.37 8.06
C ALA A 614 5.36 -38.83 8.38
N LEU A 615 6.51 -39.31 7.87
CA LEU A 615 6.96 -40.69 7.99
C LEU A 615 7.09 -41.20 9.44
N PRO A 616 7.64 -40.44 10.41
CA PRO A 616 7.75 -40.90 11.79
C PRO A 616 6.39 -41.09 12.49
N ARG A 617 5.31 -40.52 11.94
CA ARG A 617 3.97 -40.53 12.51
C ARG A 617 3.03 -41.53 11.80
N SER A 618 3.44 -42.10 10.66
CA SER A 618 2.61 -42.95 9.82
C SER A 618 2.78 -44.43 10.10
N THR A 619 1.73 -45.21 9.83
CA THR A 619 1.71 -46.68 9.95
C THR A 619 0.98 -47.29 8.76
N SER A 620 1.12 -48.62 8.57
CA SER A 620 0.37 -49.40 7.57
C SER A 620 0.48 -48.83 6.14
N ALA A 621 -0.59 -48.89 5.35
CA ALA A 621 -0.61 -48.44 3.96
C ALA A 621 -0.21 -46.97 3.77
N VAL A 622 -0.57 -46.07 4.70
CA VAL A 622 -0.17 -44.66 4.67
C VAL A 622 1.36 -44.55 4.69
N ARG A 623 2.02 -45.31 5.57
CA ARG A 623 3.48 -45.37 5.65
C ARG A 623 4.06 -45.95 4.38
N GLY A 624 3.47 -47.03 3.86
CA GLY A 624 3.86 -47.63 2.60
C GLY A 624 3.89 -46.62 1.43
N ARG A 625 2.81 -45.84 1.28
CA ARG A 625 2.72 -44.77 0.27
C ARG A 625 3.81 -43.72 0.46
N LEU A 626 3.99 -43.20 1.67
CA LEU A 626 5.01 -42.18 1.94
C LEU A 626 6.44 -42.68 1.67
N LEU A 627 6.73 -43.95 1.97
CA LEU A 627 8.01 -44.59 1.67
C LEU A 627 8.24 -44.72 0.17
N VAL A 628 7.23 -45.14 -0.61
CA VAL A 628 7.30 -45.17 -2.07
C VAL A 628 7.58 -43.79 -2.65
N LEU A 629 6.90 -42.75 -2.17
CA LEU A 629 7.17 -41.36 -2.61
C LEU A 629 8.60 -40.93 -2.27
N ARG A 630 9.10 -41.29 -1.09
CA ARG A 630 10.48 -41.00 -0.67
C ARG A 630 11.52 -41.77 -1.48
N ALA A 631 11.24 -43.02 -1.84
CA ALA A 631 12.08 -43.85 -2.70
C ALA A 631 12.14 -43.30 -4.12
N LEU A 632 11.01 -42.85 -4.66
CA LEU A 632 10.94 -42.23 -5.98
C LEU A 632 11.75 -40.92 -6.02
N LEU A 633 11.60 -40.04 -5.02
CA LEU A 633 12.43 -38.84 -4.91
C LEU A 633 13.92 -39.16 -4.76
N ALA A 634 14.27 -40.18 -3.97
CA ALA A 634 15.66 -40.63 -3.86
C ALA A 634 16.23 -41.04 -5.23
N GLY A 635 15.45 -41.75 -6.05
CA GLY A 635 15.82 -42.12 -7.41
C GLY A 635 16.02 -40.90 -8.32
N VAL A 636 15.03 -40.00 -8.36
CA VAL A 636 15.05 -38.78 -9.20
C VAL A 636 16.23 -37.87 -8.87
N PHE A 637 16.65 -37.80 -7.60
CA PHE A 637 17.75 -36.94 -7.14
C PHE A 637 19.04 -37.70 -6.78
N VAL A 638 19.19 -38.93 -7.30
CA VAL A 638 20.43 -39.72 -7.28
C VAL A 638 20.93 -40.13 -5.88
N ASP A 639 20.06 -40.16 -4.88
CA ASP A 639 20.28 -40.88 -3.63
C ASP A 639 19.96 -42.38 -3.82
N LEU A 640 20.59 -42.96 -4.84
CA LEU A 640 20.35 -44.32 -5.29
C LEU A 640 20.48 -45.39 -4.20
N PRO A 641 21.44 -45.30 -3.23
CA PRO A 641 21.54 -46.27 -2.15
C PRO A 641 20.32 -46.29 -1.21
N ALA A 642 19.58 -45.19 -1.10
CA ALA A 642 18.38 -45.12 -0.27
C ALA A 642 17.15 -45.76 -0.92
N VAL A 643 17.13 -45.90 -2.25
CA VAL A 643 15.93 -46.32 -3.01
C VAL A 643 15.45 -47.72 -2.61
N ARG A 644 16.33 -48.73 -2.65
CA ARG A 644 15.96 -50.13 -2.40
C ARG A 644 15.41 -50.36 -0.99
N PRO A 645 16.08 -49.94 0.11
CA PRO A 645 15.54 -50.12 1.47
C PRO A 645 14.17 -49.47 1.68
N LEU A 646 13.97 -48.26 1.15
CA LEU A 646 12.70 -47.54 1.26
C LEU A 646 11.60 -48.22 0.46
N LEU A 647 11.91 -48.68 -0.75
CA LEU A 647 10.97 -49.33 -1.65
C LEU A 647 10.49 -50.68 -1.09
N ASP A 648 11.41 -51.50 -0.58
CA ASP A 648 11.08 -52.83 -0.04
C ASP A 648 10.14 -52.70 1.18
N GLU A 649 10.46 -51.82 2.15
CA GLU A 649 9.57 -51.54 3.28
C GLU A 649 8.23 -50.93 2.83
N GLY A 650 8.27 -50.06 1.81
CA GLY A 650 7.07 -49.44 1.25
C GLY A 650 6.10 -50.45 0.64
N LEU A 651 6.62 -51.38 -0.17
CA LEU A 651 5.85 -52.43 -0.84
C LEU A 651 5.29 -53.46 0.14
N ASP A 652 6.04 -53.81 1.19
CA ASP A 652 5.57 -54.72 2.26
C ASP A 652 4.33 -54.16 3.00
N LEU A 653 4.21 -52.84 3.08
CA LEU A 653 3.13 -52.15 3.76
C LEU A 653 1.95 -51.76 2.85
N LEU A 654 2.15 -51.74 1.52
CA LEU A 654 1.12 -51.37 0.56
C LEU A 654 0.24 -52.58 0.20
N PRO A 655 -1.09 -52.50 0.37
CA PRO A 655 -2.02 -53.52 -0.14
C PRO A 655 -1.92 -53.70 -1.66
N ASP A 656 -2.26 -54.90 -2.14
CA ASP A 656 -2.42 -55.19 -3.57
C ASP A 656 -3.90 -55.08 -3.95
N ASP A 657 -4.38 -53.84 -4.07
CA ASP A 657 -5.76 -53.50 -4.41
C ASP A 657 -5.82 -52.29 -5.37
N ASP A 658 -7.02 -51.98 -5.86
CA ASP A 658 -7.25 -50.90 -6.83
C ASP A 658 -6.96 -49.51 -6.24
N ASP A 659 -7.20 -49.31 -4.93
CA ASP A 659 -6.97 -48.02 -4.25
C ASP A 659 -5.48 -47.65 -4.19
N HIS A 660 -4.60 -48.66 -4.17
CA HIS A 660 -3.14 -48.50 -4.13
C HIS A 660 -2.47 -48.80 -5.48
N ALA A 661 -3.23 -49.06 -6.54
CA ALA A 661 -2.68 -49.43 -7.85
C ALA A 661 -1.76 -48.33 -8.43
N TYR A 662 -2.11 -47.06 -8.24
CA TYR A 662 -1.25 -45.94 -8.64
C TYR A 662 0.03 -45.84 -7.79
N ASP A 663 -0.07 -46.04 -6.47
CA ASP A 663 1.09 -46.05 -5.58
C ASP A 663 2.04 -47.20 -5.96
N ARG A 664 1.51 -48.36 -6.34
CA ARG A 664 2.28 -49.50 -6.86
C ARG A 664 2.92 -49.23 -8.22
N ALA A 665 2.28 -48.46 -9.09
CA ALA A 665 2.90 -48.01 -10.34
C ALA A 665 4.09 -47.05 -10.07
N LEU A 666 3.95 -46.14 -9.11
CA LEU A 666 5.06 -45.29 -8.65
C LEU A 666 6.19 -46.12 -7.99
N ALA A 667 5.84 -47.18 -7.25
CA ALA A 667 6.79 -48.11 -6.66
C ALA A 667 7.60 -48.87 -7.74
N ALA A 668 6.92 -49.35 -8.79
CA ALA A 668 7.58 -49.98 -9.94
C ALA A 668 8.55 -49.01 -10.64
N MET A 669 8.15 -47.75 -10.80
CA MET A 669 9.03 -46.68 -11.30
C MET A 669 10.24 -46.43 -10.40
N ALA A 670 10.07 -46.40 -9.07
CA ALA A 670 11.20 -46.33 -8.14
C ALA A 670 12.13 -47.55 -8.26
N GLY A 671 11.58 -48.74 -8.55
CA GLY A 671 12.31 -49.96 -8.80
C GLY A 671 13.29 -49.88 -9.98
N ILE A 672 12.97 -49.08 -11.00
CA ILE A 672 13.87 -48.79 -12.13
C ILE A 672 15.14 -48.08 -11.63
N TYR A 673 15.02 -47.11 -10.74
CA TYR A 673 16.18 -46.44 -10.13
C TYR A 673 17.01 -47.38 -9.27
N ALA A 674 16.37 -48.30 -8.54
CA ALA A 674 17.10 -49.33 -7.80
C ALA A 674 17.86 -50.29 -8.74
N ALA A 675 17.27 -50.67 -9.88
CA ALA A 675 17.94 -51.49 -10.89
C ALA A 675 19.14 -50.76 -11.53
N MET A 676 19.02 -49.45 -11.77
CA MET A 676 20.14 -48.61 -12.23
C MET A 676 21.27 -48.56 -11.20
N ALA A 677 20.95 -48.43 -9.91
CA ALA A 677 21.92 -48.45 -8.82
C ALA A 677 22.70 -49.78 -8.75
N GLU A 678 22.01 -50.89 -9.03
CA GLU A 678 22.58 -52.24 -9.06
C GLU A 678 23.36 -52.54 -10.36
N GLY A 679 23.23 -51.69 -11.39
CA GLY A 679 23.83 -51.91 -12.70
C GLY A 679 23.20 -53.09 -13.48
N SER A 680 21.99 -53.53 -13.12
CA SER A 680 21.32 -54.65 -13.80
C SER A 680 20.43 -54.14 -14.94
N VAL A 681 20.95 -54.27 -16.16
CA VAL A 681 20.25 -53.93 -17.40
C VAL A 681 18.95 -54.74 -17.56
N GLU A 682 18.96 -56.03 -17.21
CA GLU A 682 17.79 -56.90 -17.34
C GLU A 682 16.65 -56.44 -16.42
N LYS A 683 16.97 -56.11 -15.17
CA LYS A 683 15.97 -55.57 -14.22
C LYS A 683 15.45 -54.20 -14.65
N TRP A 684 16.31 -53.38 -15.25
CA TRP A 684 15.90 -52.08 -15.77
C TRP A 684 14.92 -52.25 -16.94
N ALA A 685 15.25 -53.07 -17.93
CA ALA A 685 14.37 -53.36 -19.07
C ALA A 685 13.01 -53.90 -18.62
N HIS A 686 13.01 -54.89 -17.73
CA HIS A 686 11.78 -55.47 -17.18
C HIS A 686 10.97 -54.45 -16.38
N GLY A 687 11.64 -53.62 -15.57
CA GLY A 687 11.00 -52.58 -14.78
C GLY A 687 10.30 -51.53 -15.64
N ILE A 688 10.90 -51.12 -16.78
CA ILE A 688 10.26 -50.19 -17.73
C ILE A 688 8.99 -50.82 -18.30
N GLU A 689 9.05 -52.06 -18.79
CA GLU A 689 7.90 -52.74 -19.40
C GLU A 689 6.75 -52.95 -18.38
N GLU A 690 7.06 -53.42 -17.18
CA GLU A 690 6.10 -53.61 -16.10
C GLU A 690 5.43 -52.28 -15.73
N THR A 691 6.23 -51.24 -15.51
CA THR A 691 5.75 -49.92 -15.10
C THR A 691 4.90 -49.27 -16.19
N ALA A 692 5.30 -49.39 -17.46
CA ALA A 692 4.52 -48.92 -18.60
C ALA A 692 3.16 -49.63 -18.69
N GLY A 693 3.13 -50.95 -18.47
CA GLY A 693 1.90 -51.75 -18.41
C GLY A 693 0.97 -51.31 -17.28
N ARG A 694 1.51 -51.04 -16.09
CA ARG A 694 0.73 -50.51 -14.95
C ARG A 694 0.13 -49.14 -15.25
N PHE A 695 0.92 -48.21 -15.77
CA PHE A 695 0.39 -46.89 -16.15
C PHE A 695 -0.62 -46.96 -17.29
N ALA A 696 -0.46 -47.88 -18.24
CA ALA A 696 -1.45 -48.11 -19.29
C ALA A 696 -2.78 -48.63 -18.75
N ALA A 697 -2.75 -49.60 -17.82
CA ALA A 697 -3.96 -50.11 -17.17
C ALA A 697 -4.72 -49.02 -16.38
N LEU A 698 -3.98 -48.04 -15.84
CA LEU A 698 -4.52 -46.91 -15.08
C LEU A 698 -4.90 -45.69 -15.95
N GLY A 699 -4.69 -45.74 -17.28
CA GLY A 699 -4.91 -44.60 -18.17
C GLY A 699 -3.96 -43.41 -17.93
N GLN A 700 -2.78 -43.66 -17.37
CA GLN A 700 -1.81 -42.66 -16.91
C GLN A 700 -0.82 -42.27 -18.02
N ASP A 701 -1.26 -41.46 -18.98
CA ASP A 701 -0.46 -41.08 -20.15
C ASP A 701 0.87 -40.39 -19.79
N LEU A 702 0.90 -39.57 -18.73
CA LEU A 702 2.15 -38.94 -18.30
C LEU A 702 3.17 -39.99 -17.80
N GLY A 703 2.73 -40.95 -16.99
CA GLY A 703 3.58 -42.04 -16.51
C GLY A 703 4.10 -42.91 -17.65
N ARG A 704 3.24 -43.23 -18.63
CA ARG A 704 3.63 -43.94 -19.85
C ARG A 704 4.71 -43.18 -20.63
N ALA A 705 4.55 -41.86 -20.79
CA ALA A 705 5.51 -41.06 -21.54
C ALA A 705 6.89 -41.01 -20.88
N PHE A 706 6.95 -40.97 -19.54
CA PHE A 706 8.21 -41.12 -18.82
C PHE A 706 8.84 -42.50 -19.03
N MET A 707 8.03 -43.57 -19.10
CA MET A 707 8.55 -44.91 -19.40
C MET A 707 9.11 -45.01 -20.82
N GLU A 708 8.49 -44.35 -21.80
CA GLU A 708 9.04 -44.23 -23.15
C GLU A 708 10.38 -43.46 -23.15
N VAL A 709 10.51 -42.40 -22.35
CA VAL A 709 11.80 -41.70 -22.21
C VAL A 709 12.88 -42.62 -21.61
N PHE A 710 12.57 -43.37 -20.54
CA PHE A 710 13.51 -44.33 -19.96
C PHE A 710 13.85 -45.49 -20.91
N GLY A 711 12.88 -45.98 -21.69
CA GLY A 711 13.09 -46.96 -22.74
C GLY A 711 14.07 -46.45 -23.80
N GLY A 712 13.90 -45.19 -24.23
CA GLY A 712 14.82 -44.54 -25.16
C GLY A 712 16.24 -44.40 -24.62
N GLU A 713 16.38 -44.06 -23.33
CA GLU A 713 17.69 -43.95 -22.66
C GLU A 713 18.38 -45.32 -22.53
N LEU A 714 17.63 -46.36 -22.18
CA LEU A 714 18.13 -47.73 -22.11
C LEU A 714 18.55 -48.24 -23.50
N ALA A 715 17.73 -48.01 -24.52
CA ALA A 715 18.06 -48.39 -25.89
C ALA A 715 19.33 -47.67 -26.38
N LEU A 716 19.47 -46.38 -26.08
CA LEU A 716 20.69 -45.62 -26.40
C LEU A 716 21.92 -46.19 -25.66
N MET A 717 21.78 -46.57 -24.39
CA MET A 717 22.86 -47.22 -23.63
C MET A 717 23.31 -48.53 -24.28
N LEU A 718 22.36 -49.31 -24.78
CA LEU A 718 22.62 -50.58 -25.46
C LEU A 718 23.10 -50.41 -26.90
N GLY A 719 23.14 -49.17 -27.42
CA GLY A 719 23.51 -48.86 -28.79
C GLY A 719 22.42 -49.19 -29.81
N ASP A 720 21.20 -49.53 -29.37
CA ASP A 720 20.05 -49.76 -30.25
C ASP A 720 19.41 -48.41 -30.60
N LEU A 721 20.00 -47.76 -31.60
CA LEU A 721 19.53 -46.45 -32.06
C LEU A 721 18.11 -46.53 -32.65
N GLU A 722 17.71 -47.67 -33.22
CA GLU A 722 16.37 -47.85 -33.80
C GLU A 722 15.29 -47.86 -32.72
N ALA A 723 15.46 -48.71 -31.71
CA ALA A 723 14.57 -48.75 -30.57
C ALA A 723 14.53 -47.41 -29.82
N ALA A 724 15.68 -46.73 -29.68
CA ALA A 724 15.74 -45.43 -29.04
C ALA A 724 14.87 -44.37 -29.76
N GLU A 725 14.90 -44.33 -31.09
CA GLU A 725 14.04 -43.41 -31.84
C GLU A 725 12.57 -43.77 -31.75
N GLN A 726 12.22 -45.06 -31.76
CA GLN A 726 10.83 -45.51 -31.60
C GLN A 726 10.26 -45.06 -30.25
N HIS A 727 11.00 -45.27 -29.17
CA HIS A 727 10.64 -44.84 -27.83
C HIS A 727 10.48 -43.31 -27.73
N TYR A 728 11.45 -42.52 -28.22
CA TYR A 728 11.29 -41.06 -28.20
C TYR A 728 10.15 -40.57 -29.12
N GLY A 729 9.86 -41.26 -30.21
CA GLY A 729 8.68 -41.01 -31.04
C GLY A 729 7.37 -41.21 -30.27
N ALA A 730 7.23 -42.34 -29.57
CA ALA A 730 6.08 -42.62 -28.72
C ALA A 730 5.93 -41.60 -27.58
N ALA A 731 7.04 -41.20 -26.95
CA ALA A 731 7.07 -40.15 -25.94
C ALA A 731 6.55 -38.81 -26.48
N LEU A 732 6.90 -38.44 -27.72
CA LEU A 732 6.44 -37.21 -28.36
C LEU A 732 4.94 -37.24 -28.70
N GLU A 733 4.41 -38.38 -29.14
CA GLU A 733 2.97 -38.54 -29.37
C GLU A 733 2.18 -38.38 -28.06
N LEU A 734 2.66 -38.98 -26.98
CA LEU A 734 2.09 -38.83 -25.64
C LEU A 734 2.18 -37.37 -25.15
N ALA A 735 3.35 -36.74 -25.27
CA ALA A 735 3.58 -35.36 -24.87
C ALA A 735 2.71 -34.37 -25.66
N GLY A 736 2.53 -34.61 -26.95
CA GLY A 736 1.68 -33.81 -27.84
C GLY A 736 0.20 -33.91 -27.46
N ARG A 737 -0.27 -35.10 -27.06
CA ARG A 737 -1.60 -35.24 -26.46
C ARG A 737 -1.69 -34.39 -25.20
N LEU A 738 -0.79 -34.58 -24.24
CA LEU A 738 -0.77 -33.87 -22.94
C LEU A 738 -0.56 -32.35 -23.05
N GLY A 739 -0.08 -31.87 -24.20
CA GLY A 739 0.32 -30.49 -24.39
C GLY A 739 1.49 -30.07 -23.48
N ASP A 740 2.35 -31.02 -23.15
CA ASP A 740 3.46 -30.88 -22.20
C ASP A 740 4.77 -30.47 -22.90
N GLU A 741 5.08 -29.18 -22.85
CA GLU A 741 6.27 -28.61 -23.50
C GLU A 741 7.58 -29.08 -22.85
N SER A 742 7.60 -29.36 -21.55
CA SER A 742 8.80 -29.87 -20.85
C SER A 742 9.16 -31.27 -21.36
N LEU A 743 8.17 -32.16 -21.41
CA LEU A 743 8.36 -33.53 -21.89
C LEU A 743 8.67 -33.54 -23.39
N THR A 744 8.00 -32.69 -24.17
CA THR A 744 8.29 -32.49 -25.60
C THR A 744 9.74 -32.05 -25.80
N GLY A 745 10.20 -31.05 -25.03
CA GLY A 745 11.56 -30.55 -25.09
C GLY A 745 12.61 -31.60 -24.73
N GLN A 746 12.36 -32.39 -23.68
CA GLN A 746 13.23 -33.49 -23.28
C GLN A 746 13.32 -34.57 -24.37
N ALA A 747 12.19 -35.08 -24.86
CA ALA A 747 12.17 -36.14 -25.87
C ALA A 747 12.79 -35.69 -27.21
N LEU A 748 12.56 -34.44 -27.65
CA LEU A 748 13.18 -33.88 -28.85
C LEU A 748 14.69 -33.70 -28.71
N SER A 749 15.17 -33.29 -27.53
CA SER A 749 16.61 -33.12 -27.27
C SER A 749 17.31 -34.48 -27.28
N SER A 750 16.73 -35.49 -26.60
CA SER A 750 17.29 -36.85 -26.59
C SER A 750 17.23 -37.54 -27.95
N ARG A 751 16.13 -37.37 -28.71
CA ARG A 751 16.03 -37.85 -30.10
C ARG A 751 17.10 -37.22 -30.99
N GLY A 752 17.40 -35.94 -30.78
CA GLY A 752 18.47 -35.24 -31.49
C GLY A 752 19.84 -35.92 -31.33
N LEU A 753 20.16 -36.38 -30.12
CA LEU A 753 21.39 -37.14 -29.85
C LEU A 753 21.41 -38.50 -30.57
N VAL A 754 20.28 -39.19 -30.65
CA VAL A 754 20.14 -40.44 -31.45
C VAL A 754 20.41 -40.18 -32.93
N LEU A 755 19.85 -39.09 -33.48
CA LEU A 755 20.06 -38.70 -34.88
C LEU A 755 21.54 -38.34 -35.16
N LEU A 756 22.22 -37.67 -34.22
CA LEU A 756 23.66 -37.42 -34.31
C LEU A 756 24.46 -38.72 -34.31
N ALA A 757 24.13 -39.66 -33.44
CA ALA A 757 24.81 -40.96 -33.38
C ALA A 757 24.67 -41.76 -34.69
N ARG A 758 23.58 -41.54 -35.44
CA ARG A 758 23.37 -42.09 -36.79
C ARG A 758 24.01 -41.28 -37.92
N GLY A 759 24.59 -40.12 -37.64
CA GLY A 759 25.20 -39.24 -38.63
C GLY A 759 24.22 -38.29 -39.34
N ASP A 760 22.94 -38.20 -38.93
CA ASP A 760 21.98 -37.23 -39.46
C ASP A 760 22.07 -35.89 -38.72
N LEU A 761 23.10 -35.11 -39.04
CA LEU A 761 23.33 -33.79 -38.43
C LEU A 761 22.17 -32.81 -38.69
N ALA A 762 21.56 -32.86 -39.87
CA ALA A 762 20.48 -31.95 -40.23
C ALA A 762 19.18 -32.27 -39.46
N GLY A 763 18.85 -33.55 -39.31
CA GLY A 763 17.72 -34.01 -38.48
C GLY A 763 17.96 -33.74 -37.01
N ALA A 764 19.16 -34.03 -36.51
CA ALA A 764 19.55 -33.72 -35.14
C ALA A 764 19.39 -32.23 -34.82
N ARG A 765 19.90 -31.36 -35.69
CA ARG A 765 19.78 -29.91 -35.54
C ARG A 765 18.32 -29.48 -35.43
N ARG A 766 17.44 -29.95 -36.32
CA ARG A 766 16.01 -29.63 -36.24
C ARG A 766 15.41 -30.08 -34.91
N SER A 767 15.64 -31.34 -34.55
CA SER A 767 15.08 -31.95 -33.32
C SER A 767 15.54 -31.20 -32.06
N VAL A 768 16.84 -30.93 -31.93
CA VAL A 768 17.39 -30.21 -30.76
C VAL A 768 16.89 -28.77 -30.71
N MET A 769 16.83 -28.06 -31.83
CA MET A 769 16.34 -26.68 -31.85
C MET A 769 14.86 -26.59 -31.50
N ASP A 770 14.03 -27.47 -32.05
CA ASP A 770 12.60 -27.53 -31.68
C ASP A 770 12.43 -27.88 -30.20
N GLY A 771 13.26 -28.80 -29.68
CA GLY A 771 13.29 -29.18 -28.28
C GLY A 771 13.72 -28.05 -27.35
N ALA A 772 14.76 -27.30 -27.73
CA ALA A 772 15.20 -26.12 -27.00
C ALA A 772 14.12 -25.02 -26.99
N ALA A 773 13.43 -24.78 -28.13
CA ALA A 773 12.32 -23.83 -28.19
C ALA A 773 11.15 -24.23 -27.28
N ALA A 774 10.82 -25.52 -27.18
CA ALA A 774 9.83 -26.04 -26.23
C ALA A 774 10.27 -25.81 -24.78
N ASN A 775 11.53 -26.11 -24.46
CA ASN A 775 12.09 -25.90 -23.12
C ASN A 775 12.18 -24.41 -22.73
N ARG A 776 12.33 -23.48 -23.68
CA ARG A 776 12.25 -22.04 -23.40
C ARG A 776 10.85 -21.58 -22.99
N ARG A 777 9.79 -22.21 -23.51
CA ARG A 777 8.39 -21.86 -23.18
C ARG A 777 7.96 -22.38 -21.80
N GLY A 778 8.52 -23.50 -21.34
CA GLY A 778 8.05 -24.11 -20.09
C GLY A 778 8.90 -25.26 -19.55
N GLY A 779 10.18 -25.34 -19.93
CA GLY A 779 11.09 -26.42 -19.57
C GLY A 779 11.49 -26.41 -18.09
N GLN A 780 11.36 -27.54 -17.43
CA GLN A 780 11.97 -27.80 -16.12
C GLN A 780 13.50 -27.86 -16.21
N PRO A 781 14.25 -27.62 -15.11
CA PRO A 781 15.72 -27.59 -15.14
C PRO A 781 16.36 -28.83 -15.78
N THR A 782 15.85 -30.04 -15.48
CA THR A 782 16.35 -31.28 -16.10
C THR A 782 16.21 -31.26 -17.62
N ALA A 783 15.08 -30.80 -18.15
CA ALA A 783 14.85 -30.73 -19.59
C ALA A 783 15.73 -29.65 -20.26
N ILE A 784 15.99 -28.54 -19.56
CA ILE A 784 16.96 -27.52 -19.98
C ILE A 784 18.38 -28.13 -20.08
N ALA A 785 18.78 -29.02 -19.17
CA ALA A 785 20.10 -29.67 -19.25
C ALA A 785 20.21 -30.53 -20.50
N TYR A 786 19.20 -31.36 -20.79
CA TYR A 786 19.16 -32.15 -22.02
C TYR A 786 19.20 -31.27 -23.28
N ALA A 787 18.50 -30.13 -23.27
CA ALA A 787 18.55 -29.18 -24.38
C ALA A 787 19.94 -28.60 -24.57
N LEU A 788 20.61 -28.15 -23.51
CA LEU A 788 21.98 -27.63 -23.58
C LEU A 788 22.98 -28.69 -24.05
N GLU A 789 22.84 -29.94 -23.59
CA GLU A 789 23.66 -31.08 -24.03
C GLU A 789 23.46 -31.39 -25.52
N GLY A 790 22.20 -31.36 -26.00
CA GLY A 790 21.89 -31.46 -27.43
C GLY A 790 22.43 -30.30 -28.25
N LEU A 791 22.24 -29.06 -27.77
CA LEU A 791 22.69 -27.83 -28.45
C LEU A 791 24.21 -27.79 -28.55
N ALA A 792 24.93 -28.29 -27.54
CA ALA A 792 26.37 -28.40 -27.60
C ALA A 792 26.85 -29.33 -28.73
N ALA A 793 26.20 -30.47 -28.88
CA ALA A 793 26.54 -31.44 -29.92
C ALA A 793 26.23 -30.89 -31.33
N VAL A 794 25.13 -30.14 -31.48
CA VAL A 794 24.79 -29.41 -32.72
C VAL A 794 25.79 -28.27 -33.00
N ALA A 795 26.13 -27.46 -32.00
CA ALA A 795 27.08 -26.36 -32.14
C ALA A 795 28.45 -26.83 -32.63
N LEU A 796 28.94 -27.96 -32.09
CA LEU A 796 30.17 -28.58 -32.55
C LEU A 796 30.07 -29.04 -34.01
N GLY A 797 28.92 -29.58 -34.43
CA GLY A 797 28.63 -29.95 -35.82
C GLY A 797 28.60 -28.74 -36.77
N ASP A 798 28.10 -27.60 -36.28
CA ASP A 798 28.04 -26.32 -37.01
C ASP A 798 29.39 -25.57 -36.99
N GLY A 799 30.45 -26.13 -36.41
CA GLY A 799 31.78 -25.52 -36.36
C GLY A 799 31.91 -24.39 -35.34
N ARG A 800 31.10 -24.40 -34.28
CA ARG A 800 31.06 -23.43 -33.18
C ARG A 800 31.50 -24.09 -31.86
N PRO A 801 32.79 -24.46 -31.73
CA PRO A 801 33.29 -25.19 -30.56
C PRO A 801 33.27 -24.34 -29.27
N ASP A 802 33.30 -23.02 -29.39
CA ASP A 802 33.10 -22.05 -28.29
C ASP A 802 31.71 -22.20 -27.66
N VAL A 803 30.67 -22.17 -28.49
CA VAL A 803 29.28 -22.33 -28.06
C VAL A 803 29.05 -23.74 -27.50
N ALA A 804 29.67 -24.76 -28.10
CA ALA A 804 29.60 -26.13 -27.59
C ALA A 804 30.18 -26.26 -26.17
N ALA A 805 31.36 -25.67 -25.92
CA ALA A 805 32.01 -25.66 -24.61
C ALA A 805 31.17 -24.90 -23.57
N GLN A 806 30.62 -23.74 -23.93
CA GLN A 806 29.74 -22.95 -23.07
C GLN A 806 28.47 -23.72 -22.69
N ALA A 807 27.80 -24.34 -23.66
CA ALA A 807 26.57 -25.10 -23.44
C ALA A 807 26.79 -26.32 -22.52
N LEU A 808 27.85 -27.10 -22.73
CA LEU A 808 28.20 -28.22 -21.84
C LEU A 808 28.55 -27.76 -20.43
N ALA A 809 29.29 -26.65 -20.31
CA ALA A 809 29.66 -26.07 -19.01
C ALA A 809 28.43 -25.60 -18.25
N ALA A 810 27.49 -24.93 -18.91
CA ALA A 810 26.23 -24.50 -18.31
C ALA A 810 25.37 -25.70 -17.89
N ALA A 811 25.25 -26.73 -18.74
CA ALA A 811 24.52 -27.95 -18.40
C ALA A 811 25.13 -28.65 -17.17
N THR A 812 26.46 -28.76 -17.12
CA THR A 812 27.19 -29.39 -16.01
C THR A 812 27.04 -28.60 -14.72
N SER A 813 27.23 -27.27 -14.76
CA SER A 813 27.04 -26.38 -13.61
C SER A 813 25.63 -26.50 -13.04
N MET A 814 24.61 -26.54 -13.91
CA MET A 814 23.23 -26.72 -13.50
C MET A 814 22.98 -28.08 -12.85
N ARG A 815 23.50 -29.17 -13.44
CA ARG A 815 23.35 -30.52 -12.86
C ARG A 815 24.03 -30.62 -11.50
N GLU A 816 25.22 -30.03 -11.32
CA GLU A 816 25.93 -29.97 -10.04
C GLU A 816 25.13 -29.16 -9.00
N HIS A 817 24.63 -27.98 -9.36
CA HIS A 817 23.91 -27.11 -8.43
C HIS A 817 22.57 -27.69 -7.97
N LEU A 818 21.87 -28.39 -8.86
CA LEU A 818 20.54 -28.95 -8.63
C LEU A 818 20.55 -30.45 -8.31
N ALA A 819 21.73 -31.07 -8.21
CA ALA A 819 21.92 -32.51 -7.99
C ALA A 819 21.11 -33.38 -8.98
N LEU A 820 21.10 -33.01 -10.26
CA LEU A 820 20.31 -33.69 -11.29
C LEU A 820 21.09 -34.85 -11.93
N PRO A 821 20.54 -36.08 -12.00
CA PRO A 821 21.20 -37.20 -12.67
C PRO A 821 21.40 -36.93 -14.15
N ARG A 822 22.53 -37.39 -14.68
CA ARG A 822 22.74 -37.55 -16.13
C ARG A 822 22.39 -38.99 -16.50
N ALA A 823 21.63 -39.17 -17.58
CA ALA A 823 21.34 -40.50 -18.10
C ALA A 823 22.66 -41.25 -18.42
N PRO A 824 22.84 -42.53 -18.01
CA PRO A 824 24.15 -43.16 -18.08
C PRO A 824 24.65 -43.44 -19.50
N ALA A 825 23.78 -43.34 -20.50
CA ALA A 825 24.13 -43.43 -21.93
C ALA A 825 24.85 -42.19 -22.48
N LEU A 826 24.71 -41.03 -21.82
CA LEU A 826 25.16 -39.74 -22.35
C LEU A 826 26.64 -39.39 -22.11
N PRO A 827 27.29 -39.73 -20.98
CA PRO A 827 28.67 -39.32 -20.72
C PRO A 827 29.64 -39.61 -21.86
N PRO A 828 29.70 -40.81 -22.48
CA PRO A 828 30.66 -41.07 -23.57
C PRO A 828 30.47 -40.16 -24.79
N LEU A 829 29.22 -39.81 -25.11
CA LEU A 829 28.89 -38.93 -26.23
C LEU A 829 29.29 -37.48 -25.93
N LEU A 830 28.97 -36.99 -24.72
CA LEU A 830 29.25 -35.62 -24.32
C LEU A 830 30.74 -35.40 -24.06
N ASP A 831 31.46 -36.42 -23.58
CA ASP A 831 32.90 -36.39 -23.41
C ASP A 831 33.60 -36.27 -24.78
N ASP A 832 33.13 -36.97 -25.83
CA ASP A 832 33.64 -36.75 -27.21
C ASP A 832 33.37 -35.31 -27.69
N VAL A 833 32.18 -34.77 -27.42
CA VAL A 833 31.85 -33.37 -27.78
C VAL A 833 32.80 -32.40 -27.07
N ALA A 834 33.01 -32.57 -25.77
CA ALA A 834 33.93 -31.74 -24.97
C ALA A 834 35.37 -31.85 -25.49
N ASP A 835 35.86 -33.06 -25.72
CA ASP A 835 37.22 -33.33 -26.20
C ASP A 835 37.47 -32.73 -27.59
N ARG A 836 36.49 -32.84 -28.50
CA ARG A 836 36.58 -32.25 -29.84
C ARG A 836 36.51 -30.74 -29.80
N ALA A 837 35.63 -30.16 -28.98
CA ALA A 837 35.57 -28.71 -28.78
C ALA A 837 36.90 -28.17 -28.25
N ARG A 838 37.48 -28.84 -27.24
CA ARG A 838 38.80 -28.51 -26.68
C ARG A 838 39.91 -28.60 -27.72
N ARG A 839 39.93 -29.64 -28.56
CA ARG A 839 40.90 -29.77 -29.67
C ARG A 839 40.77 -28.68 -30.73
N GLN A 840 39.57 -28.19 -31.02
CA GLN A 840 39.35 -27.14 -32.04
C GLN A 840 39.68 -25.74 -31.51
N LEU A 841 39.42 -25.45 -30.23
CA LEU A 841 39.68 -24.15 -29.61
C LEU A 841 41.11 -23.98 -29.09
N GLY A 842 41.73 -25.07 -28.63
CA GLY A 842 42.89 -25.02 -27.74
C GLY A 842 42.49 -24.84 -26.27
N ASP A 843 43.39 -25.23 -25.36
CA ASP A 843 43.12 -25.33 -23.92
C ASP A 843 42.69 -24.00 -23.29
N GLU A 844 43.39 -22.90 -23.59
CA GLU A 844 43.13 -21.59 -22.96
C GLU A 844 41.76 -21.02 -23.33
N ALA A 845 41.39 -21.09 -24.63
CA ALA A 845 40.10 -20.61 -25.10
C ALA A 845 38.94 -21.49 -24.63
N TYR A 846 39.15 -22.81 -24.54
CA TYR A 846 38.18 -23.73 -23.98
C TYR A 846 37.92 -23.45 -22.49
N ASP A 847 38.98 -23.32 -21.70
CA ASP A 847 38.87 -23.07 -20.26
C ASP A 847 38.20 -21.71 -19.97
N ALA A 848 38.47 -20.68 -20.78
CA ALA A 848 37.80 -19.38 -20.71
C ALA A 848 36.29 -19.48 -21.00
N ALA A 849 35.91 -20.19 -22.08
CA ALA A 849 34.51 -20.43 -22.45
C ALA A 849 33.74 -21.18 -21.35
N VAL A 850 34.37 -22.20 -20.74
CA VAL A 850 33.81 -22.95 -19.61
C VAL A 850 33.62 -22.05 -18.38
N ALA A 851 34.62 -21.23 -18.04
CA ALA A 851 34.57 -20.35 -16.86
C ALA A 851 33.48 -19.27 -16.97
N GLU A 852 33.26 -18.75 -18.18
CA GLU A 852 32.18 -17.79 -18.46
C GLU A 852 30.81 -18.43 -18.25
N ALA A 853 30.56 -19.57 -18.90
CA ALA A 853 29.24 -20.20 -18.92
C ALA A 853 28.82 -20.85 -17.60
N ARG A 854 29.79 -21.27 -16.76
CA ARG A 854 29.50 -21.77 -15.40
C ARG A 854 28.76 -20.76 -14.52
N GLN A 855 28.86 -19.46 -14.83
CA GLN A 855 28.23 -18.38 -14.07
C GLN A 855 26.82 -18.04 -14.57
N TRP A 856 26.38 -18.61 -15.70
CA TRP A 856 25.09 -18.28 -16.28
C TRP A 856 23.94 -18.92 -15.51
N PRO A 857 22.89 -18.15 -15.14
CA PRO A 857 21.63 -18.71 -14.71
C PRO A 857 21.02 -19.62 -15.79
N SER A 858 20.39 -20.72 -15.39
CA SER A 858 19.94 -21.77 -16.30
C SER A 858 19.05 -21.33 -17.47
N PRO A 859 18.01 -20.48 -17.28
CA PRO A 859 17.19 -20.01 -18.39
C PRO A 859 17.99 -19.14 -19.37
N GLN A 860 18.87 -18.29 -18.83
CA GLN A 860 19.72 -17.42 -19.63
C GLN A 860 20.75 -18.22 -20.46
N ALA A 861 21.28 -19.32 -19.91
CA ALA A 861 22.19 -20.19 -20.64
C ALA A 861 21.51 -20.83 -21.86
N LEU A 862 20.25 -21.28 -21.70
CA LEU A 862 19.46 -21.83 -22.80
C LEU A 862 19.16 -20.78 -23.87
N ASP A 863 18.69 -19.60 -23.47
CA ASP A 863 18.40 -18.49 -24.38
C ASP A 863 19.64 -18.10 -25.21
N ARG A 864 20.78 -17.86 -24.55
CA ARG A 864 22.03 -17.48 -25.22
C ARG A 864 22.50 -18.54 -26.22
N THR A 865 22.49 -19.80 -25.80
CA THR A 865 22.95 -20.92 -26.66
C THR A 865 22.02 -21.08 -27.86
N PHE A 866 20.71 -20.98 -27.64
CA PHE A 866 19.71 -21.04 -28.70
C PHE A 866 19.88 -19.90 -29.70
N GLU A 867 20.02 -18.66 -29.21
CA GLU A 867 20.19 -17.46 -30.04
C GLU A 867 21.47 -17.54 -30.89
N ALA A 868 22.60 -17.94 -30.30
CA ALA A 868 23.88 -18.08 -31.00
C ALA A 868 23.85 -19.08 -32.18
N LEU A 869 22.96 -20.07 -32.13
CA LEU A 869 22.73 -21.06 -33.19
C LEU A 869 21.63 -20.63 -34.17
N THR A 870 20.77 -19.68 -33.83
CA THR A 870 19.81 -19.10 -34.79
C THR A 870 20.43 -17.96 -35.63
N GLU A 871 21.28 -17.13 -35.05
CA GLU A 871 21.87 -15.94 -35.69
C GLU A 871 22.88 -16.29 -36.80
N GLY A 872 23.41 -17.51 -36.85
CA GLY A 872 24.32 -17.98 -37.90
C GLY A 872 23.63 -18.50 -39.18
N THR A 873 22.30 -18.33 -39.32
CA THR A 873 21.51 -18.91 -40.43
C THR A 873 21.05 -17.90 -41.48
N THR A 874 21.49 -16.64 -41.39
CA THR A 874 21.41 -15.64 -42.48
C THR A 874 22.74 -15.53 -43.18
#